data_AF-A0A1Y1QJ68-F1
#
_entry.id   AF-A0A1Y1QJ68-F1
#
_cell.length_a   1.000
_cell.length_b   1.000
_cell.length_c   1.000
_cell.angle_alpha   90.00
_cell.angle_beta   90.00
_cell.angle_gamma   90.00
#
_symmetry.space_group_name_H-M   'P 1'
#
loop_
_entity.id
_entity.type
_entity.pdbx_description
1 polymer ?
#
loop_
_entity_poly.entity_id
_entity_poly.type
_entity_poly.pdbx_seq_one_letter_code
_entity_poly.pdbx_strand_id
1 'polypeptide(L)'
;MAKSETIILNSFGVNTIRLSGFDVDGDYLTYALASTPQVQGTLSAITNSNQVIYTPKAGVTRDAFNFTVKDDKLTSTAATITIIVRDTITDPFLLQCFGSVVPSVTIDTLSCDGVDLSTADLSQLSQLPSLQTLDLSHTNLTNITGLAGVTSLTTLYLDDNKIADINALRTLTNLTQLGLAYNNLQSSTSNTSALANLTKLQKLVLDGNNLTSVTDIDDLPVLQELYLRGNALTNVSTLSRLAKLQVLELGFNTITTIPSLTSMTGLWRLGLEYNALVDLAPLSGKTSLKSLDLEYNAITSTASNIASLNSLTGLNTLLRLEGNRLLDVDALKYIGGTKTLPLTLEDNCLPAIITLPSRIKVVGKSWQFSPSRCGSTAPVALSKDVEIFQNTPTTINLDVMDANGNALDPSNPNITYQVASTSQVVGGVVTVAAKGQIRFTPNTANGGYLGSAGTFTFSATYNGQTSRVASVNLRVIHPLLSTCFGNGSSIPTEEALLTSTQFACAKHSLTDIAILKHYFPKIQALDLSDNQITDISSLTAQNFPDLRDLYLSGNPLDASDLSALGVNLPSLNTLFIDNAQLDNNSLMDLFGTADAPKLRFVNYLVLRNNAITDLQPLLHLSNMAILNLDGNLLTDVAALSPPDPASALPMPNLSQLSLDQNKLKAITLPRLTKLYFLQPSHNCIAVMPTVPASVADFATNWNTYWKGNQRALDNTGECPVYQP
;
A
#
# COMPACT_ATOMS: atom_id res chain seq x y z
N MET A 1 17.50 -22.77 -65.19
CA MET A 1 17.22 -23.61 -64.00
C MET A 1 16.32 -22.86 -63.03
N ALA A 2 15.29 -23.52 -62.46
CA ALA A 2 14.49 -22.98 -61.36
C ALA A 2 15.14 -23.30 -60.01
N LYS A 3 14.93 -22.48 -58.98
CA LYS A 3 15.52 -22.64 -57.64
C LYS A 3 14.45 -22.97 -56.60
N SER A 4 14.67 -24.04 -55.84
CA SER A 4 13.81 -24.41 -54.70
C SER A 4 14.16 -23.55 -53.48
N GLU A 5 13.15 -23.06 -52.76
CA GLU A 5 13.32 -22.19 -51.60
C GLU A 5 12.32 -22.56 -50.48
N THR A 6 12.64 -22.19 -49.24
CA THR A 6 11.70 -22.26 -48.11
C THR A 6 11.38 -20.84 -47.65
N ILE A 7 10.10 -20.50 -47.59
CA ILE A 7 9.62 -19.16 -47.27
C ILE A 7 8.77 -19.24 -46.02
N ILE A 8 9.08 -18.41 -45.03
CA ILE A 8 8.23 -18.20 -43.85
C ILE A 8 7.25 -17.09 -44.19
N LEU A 9 5.96 -17.38 -44.10
CA LEU A 9 4.87 -16.47 -44.41
C LEU A 9 3.96 -16.30 -43.18
N ASN A 10 3.29 -15.15 -43.13
CA ASN A 10 2.36 -14.85 -42.07
C ASN A 10 1.06 -15.66 -42.26
N SER A 11 0.45 -16.11 -41.17
CA SER A 11 -0.76 -16.95 -41.17
C SER A 11 -2.00 -16.24 -41.71
N PHE A 12 -2.00 -14.91 -41.63
CA PHE A 12 -3.04 -14.04 -42.16
C PHE A 12 -2.56 -13.24 -43.38
N GLY A 13 -3.53 -12.82 -44.20
CA GLY A 13 -3.30 -11.87 -45.27
C GLY A 13 -2.76 -12.44 -46.58
N VAL A 14 -2.45 -11.52 -47.49
CA VAL A 14 -2.13 -11.76 -48.90
C VAL A 14 -0.61 -11.71 -49.07
N ASN A 15 0.05 -12.86 -49.06
CA ASN A 15 1.51 -12.94 -49.09
C ASN A 15 2.02 -12.98 -50.53
N THR A 16 2.94 -12.07 -50.89
CA THR A 16 3.58 -12.06 -52.22
C THR A 16 4.88 -12.85 -52.21
N ILE A 17 4.90 -14.00 -52.89
CA ILE A 17 6.07 -14.83 -53.10
C ILE A 17 6.76 -14.40 -54.40
N ARG A 18 8.09 -14.25 -54.38
CA ARG A 18 8.89 -14.03 -55.60
C ARG A 18 9.63 -15.31 -55.96
N LEU A 19 9.45 -15.78 -57.19
CA LEU A 19 10.07 -16.98 -57.73
C LEU A 19 11.46 -16.67 -58.28
N SER A 20 12.41 -17.57 -58.06
CA SER A 20 13.80 -17.38 -58.46
C SER A 20 14.25 -18.45 -59.48
N GLY A 21 14.98 -17.99 -60.49
CA GLY A 21 15.56 -18.81 -61.54
C GLY A 21 16.87 -18.21 -62.01
N PHE A 22 17.75 -19.08 -62.52
CA PHE A 22 19.05 -18.71 -63.06
C PHE A 22 19.20 -19.33 -64.45
N ASP A 23 19.64 -18.54 -65.42
CA ASP A 23 19.98 -18.99 -66.75
C ASP A 23 21.50 -18.91 -67.00
N VAL A 24 22.03 -19.80 -67.84
CA VAL A 24 23.49 -19.91 -68.07
C VAL A 24 23.96 -19.00 -69.19
N ASP A 25 23.14 -18.84 -70.24
CA ASP A 25 23.36 -17.94 -71.38
C ASP A 25 23.07 -16.47 -70.98
N GLY A 26 22.10 -16.29 -70.07
CA GLY A 26 21.57 -15.00 -69.62
C GLY A 26 20.24 -14.62 -70.27
N ASP A 27 19.53 -15.57 -70.87
CA ASP A 27 18.26 -15.35 -71.58
C ASP A 27 17.10 -14.99 -70.63
N TYR A 28 16.07 -14.34 -71.18
CA TYR A 28 14.89 -13.92 -70.41
C TYR A 28 14.03 -15.11 -69.97
N LEU A 29 14.05 -15.40 -68.66
CA LEU A 29 13.25 -16.47 -68.07
C LEU A 29 11.77 -16.10 -67.92
N THR A 30 10.92 -16.93 -68.52
CA THR A 30 9.49 -17.02 -68.22
C THR A 30 9.24 -18.03 -67.08
N TYR A 31 8.20 -17.83 -66.29
CA TYR A 31 7.90 -18.64 -65.09
C TYR A 31 6.51 -19.29 -65.25
N ALA A 32 6.38 -20.57 -64.87
CA ALA A 32 5.12 -21.32 -64.95
C ALA A 32 4.90 -22.17 -63.68
N LEU A 33 3.64 -22.28 -63.21
CA LEU A 33 3.28 -23.23 -62.17
C LEU A 33 3.27 -24.65 -62.75
N ALA A 34 3.87 -25.60 -62.02
CA ALA A 34 3.97 -26.99 -62.47
C ALA A 34 2.75 -27.79 -62.02
N SER A 35 1.87 -28.14 -62.96
CA SER A 35 0.53 -28.73 -62.75
C SER A 35 -0.44 -27.86 -61.93
N THR A 36 -1.67 -28.32 -61.72
CA THR A 36 -2.65 -27.68 -60.82
C THR A 36 -2.24 -27.91 -59.36
N PRO A 37 -1.71 -26.90 -58.63
CA PRO A 37 -1.10 -27.12 -57.33
C PRO A 37 -2.14 -27.60 -56.31
N GLN A 38 -1.84 -28.69 -55.61
CA GLN A 38 -2.64 -29.18 -54.47
C GLN A 38 -2.27 -28.42 -53.19
N VAL A 39 -2.29 -27.09 -53.26
CA VAL A 39 -2.12 -26.20 -52.11
C VAL A 39 -3.34 -26.31 -51.19
N GLN A 40 -3.10 -26.13 -49.90
CA GLN A 40 -4.14 -26.05 -48.87
C GLN A 40 -4.69 -24.62 -48.73
N GLY A 41 -3.86 -23.61 -49.02
CA GLY A 41 -4.26 -22.22 -49.20
C GLY A 41 -4.74 -21.89 -50.64
N THR A 42 -4.92 -20.59 -50.92
CA THR A 42 -5.24 -20.08 -52.26
C THR A 42 -3.96 -19.54 -52.91
N LEU A 43 -3.66 -19.97 -54.13
CA LEU A 43 -2.51 -19.49 -54.93
C LEU A 43 -2.98 -18.83 -56.23
N SER A 44 -2.42 -17.68 -56.59
CA SER A 44 -2.73 -16.98 -57.83
C SER A 44 -1.99 -17.56 -59.05
N ALA A 45 -2.43 -17.18 -60.25
CA ALA A 45 -1.56 -17.22 -61.42
C ALA A 45 -0.31 -16.33 -61.23
N ILE A 46 0.73 -16.57 -62.02
CA ILE A 46 1.97 -15.78 -61.96
C ILE A 46 1.74 -14.36 -62.48
N THR A 47 2.15 -13.36 -61.71
CA THR A 47 2.09 -11.93 -62.01
C THR A 47 3.50 -11.35 -62.13
N ASN A 48 3.62 -10.16 -62.73
CA ASN A 48 4.86 -9.36 -62.78
C ASN A 48 6.10 -10.17 -63.21
N SER A 49 5.93 -11.08 -64.16
CA SER A 49 6.89 -12.05 -64.70
C SER A 49 7.48 -13.08 -63.72
N ASN A 50 7.59 -12.82 -62.41
CA ASN A 50 8.14 -13.78 -61.43
C ASN A 50 7.52 -13.74 -60.02
N GLN A 51 6.26 -13.30 -59.86
CA GLN A 51 5.57 -13.27 -58.57
C GLN A 51 4.34 -14.18 -58.55
N VAL A 52 4.00 -14.72 -57.37
CA VAL A 52 2.68 -15.32 -57.08
C VAL A 52 2.15 -14.81 -55.75
N ILE A 53 0.84 -14.69 -55.65
CA ILE A 53 0.15 -14.38 -54.40
C ILE A 53 -0.30 -15.69 -53.77
N TYR A 54 0.03 -15.89 -52.50
CA TYR A 54 -0.44 -16.99 -51.66
C TYR A 54 -1.20 -16.44 -50.45
N THR A 55 -2.40 -16.97 -50.21
CA THR A 55 -3.19 -16.69 -49.01
C THR A 55 -3.36 -18.01 -48.26
N PRO A 56 -2.79 -18.17 -47.05
CA PRO A 56 -2.99 -19.37 -46.25
C PRO A 56 -4.47 -19.61 -45.96
N LYS A 57 -4.87 -20.89 -45.92
CA LYS A 57 -6.13 -21.28 -45.29
C LYS A 57 -5.90 -21.41 -43.78
N ALA A 58 -6.89 -21.01 -42.98
CA ALA A 58 -6.81 -21.11 -41.52
C ALA A 58 -6.42 -22.53 -41.06
N GLY A 59 -5.45 -22.61 -40.15
CA GLY A 59 -4.90 -23.88 -39.63
C GLY A 59 -3.85 -24.56 -40.53
N VAL A 60 -3.52 -24.03 -41.71
CA VAL A 60 -2.42 -24.54 -42.53
C VAL A 60 -1.10 -24.10 -41.91
N THR A 61 -0.26 -25.07 -41.54
CA THR A 61 1.03 -24.87 -40.86
C THR A 61 2.23 -24.93 -41.81
N ARG A 62 2.07 -25.73 -42.88
CA ARG A 62 3.05 -25.96 -43.93
C ARG A 62 2.32 -26.29 -45.21
N ASP A 63 2.78 -25.73 -46.33
CA ASP A 63 2.24 -25.99 -47.66
C ASP A 63 3.39 -26.04 -48.69
N ALA A 64 3.12 -26.46 -49.92
CA ALA A 64 4.12 -26.43 -50.99
C ALA A 64 3.49 -26.34 -52.38
N PHE A 65 4.17 -25.67 -53.31
CA PHE A 65 3.87 -25.74 -54.73
C PHE A 65 5.14 -25.83 -55.55
N ASN A 66 5.00 -26.34 -56.79
CA ASN A 66 6.11 -26.50 -57.73
C ASN A 66 5.99 -25.49 -58.88
N PHE A 67 7.12 -25.02 -59.39
CA PHE A 67 7.20 -24.15 -60.55
C PHE A 67 8.37 -24.55 -61.47
N THR A 68 8.29 -24.18 -62.74
CA THR A 68 9.38 -24.27 -63.72
C THR A 68 9.73 -22.88 -64.23
N VAL A 69 10.96 -22.73 -64.72
CA VAL A 69 11.35 -21.59 -65.56
C VAL A 69 11.66 -22.08 -66.97
N LYS A 70 11.38 -21.24 -67.95
CA LYS A 70 11.59 -21.52 -69.37
C LYS A 70 12.26 -20.33 -70.07
N ASP A 71 13.34 -20.61 -70.79
CA ASP A 71 13.96 -19.74 -71.79
C ASP A 71 13.37 -20.01 -73.20
N ASP A 72 13.89 -19.38 -74.26
CA ASP A 72 13.36 -19.58 -75.63
C ASP A 72 13.53 -21.02 -76.16
N LYS A 73 14.41 -21.82 -75.55
CA LYS A 73 14.88 -23.13 -76.05
C LYS A 73 14.43 -24.28 -75.13
N LEU A 74 14.57 -24.13 -73.80
CA LEU A 74 14.46 -25.19 -72.80
C LEU A 74 13.51 -24.84 -71.64
N THR A 75 13.04 -25.87 -70.94
CA THR A 75 12.28 -25.74 -69.69
C THR A 75 13.04 -26.46 -68.59
N SER A 76 13.16 -25.85 -67.41
CA SER A 76 13.84 -26.46 -66.28
C SER A 76 13.09 -27.67 -65.73
N THR A 77 13.80 -28.51 -64.96
CA THR A 77 13.16 -29.34 -63.93
C THR A 77 12.33 -28.46 -62.99
N ALA A 78 11.28 -29.03 -62.41
CA ALA A 78 10.45 -28.30 -61.44
C ALA A 78 11.20 -28.08 -60.13
N ALA A 79 11.14 -26.85 -59.62
CA ALA A 79 11.60 -26.48 -58.29
C ALA A 79 10.41 -26.36 -57.34
N THR A 80 10.66 -26.52 -56.04
CA THR A 80 9.63 -26.50 -54.99
C THR A 80 9.79 -25.26 -54.12
N ILE A 81 8.71 -24.50 -53.97
CA ILE A 81 8.57 -23.53 -52.89
C ILE A 81 7.92 -24.26 -51.71
N THR A 82 8.67 -24.40 -50.62
CA THR A 82 8.13 -24.87 -49.33
C THR A 82 7.66 -23.67 -48.53
N ILE A 83 6.38 -23.63 -48.17
CA ILE A 83 5.80 -22.58 -47.34
C ILE A 83 5.76 -23.08 -45.90
N ILE A 84 6.29 -22.28 -44.97
CA ILE A 84 6.07 -22.43 -43.53
C ILE A 84 5.18 -21.27 -43.11
N VAL A 85 4.07 -21.58 -42.46
CA VAL A 85 3.08 -20.58 -42.04
C VAL A 85 3.17 -20.42 -40.52
N ARG A 86 3.22 -19.18 -40.03
CA ARG A 86 3.21 -18.84 -38.60
C ARG A 86 2.52 -17.52 -38.36
N ASP A 87 1.99 -17.34 -37.16
CA ASP A 87 1.59 -16.02 -36.68
C ASP A 87 2.84 -15.15 -36.45
N THR A 88 2.86 -13.91 -36.97
CA THR A 88 3.96 -12.96 -36.71
C THR A 88 3.45 -11.58 -36.32
N ILE A 89 3.85 -11.12 -35.12
CA ILE A 89 3.73 -9.73 -34.66
C ILE A 89 5.00 -8.96 -35.05
N THR A 90 4.89 -7.64 -35.26
CA THR A 90 6.01 -6.76 -35.64
C THR A 90 6.27 -5.60 -34.68
N ASP A 91 5.33 -5.28 -33.79
CA ASP A 91 5.51 -4.28 -32.73
C ASP A 91 6.65 -4.69 -31.75
N PRO A 92 7.62 -3.79 -31.45
CA PRO A 92 8.80 -4.12 -30.67
C PRO A 92 8.55 -4.25 -29.15
N PHE A 93 7.36 -3.89 -28.66
CA PHE A 93 6.96 -4.09 -27.28
C PHE A 93 6.21 -5.42 -27.13
N LEU A 94 5.24 -5.70 -28.00
CA LEU A 94 4.57 -7.01 -28.06
C LEU A 94 5.54 -8.16 -28.35
N LEU A 95 6.62 -7.92 -29.10
CA LEU A 95 7.68 -8.93 -29.30
C LEU A 95 8.38 -9.34 -28.00
N GLN A 96 8.40 -8.50 -26.96
CA GLN A 96 9.03 -8.84 -25.67
C GLN A 96 8.23 -9.90 -24.90
N CYS A 97 6.91 -9.98 -25.12
CA CYS A 97 6.03 -10.98 -24.51
C CYS A 97 6.38 -12.44 -24.90
N PHE A 98 7.14 -12.66 -25.98
CA PHE A 98 7.60 -13.99 -26.40
C PHE A 98 8.98 -14.36 -25.83
N GLY A 99 9.65 -13.43 -25.13
CA GLY A 99 10.99 -13.61 -24.60
C GLY A 99 11.99 -14.05 -25.67
N SER A 100 12.72 -15.15 -25.42
CA SER A 100 13.71 -15.70 -26.36
C SER A 100 13.13 -16.70 -27.37
N VAL A 101 11.81 -16.88 -27.44
CA VAL A 101 11.17 -17.96 -28.22
C VAL A 101 10.51 -17.39 -29.48
N VAL A 102 10.95 -17.88 -30.66
CA VAL A 102 10.28 -17.57 -31.93
C VAL A 102 8.86 -18.15 -31.89
N PRO A 103 7.81 -17.39 -32.24
CA PRO A 103 6.43 -17.81 -32.02
C PRO A 103 6.08 -19.17 -32.61
N SER A 104 5.19 -19.84 -31.88
CA SER A 104 4.52 -21.08 -32.28
C SER A 104 3.81 -20.93 -33.62
N VAL A 105 3.48 -22.09 -34.20
CA VAL A 105 2.76 -22.17 -35.49
C VAL A 105 1.38 -21.49 -35.42
N THR A 106 0.77 -21.48 -34.24
CA THR A 106 -0.43 -20.71 -33.88
C THR A 106 -0.27 -20.17 -32.46
N ILE A 107 -0.78 -18.98 -32.18
CA ILE A 107 -0.82 -18.33 -30.86
C ILE A 107 -2.28 -18.35 -30.37
N ASP A 108 -2.60 -19.25 -29.45
CA ASP A 108 -3.89 -19.28 -28.74
C ASP A 108 -3.86 -18.56 -27.39
N THR A 109 -2.64 -18.37 -26.85
CA THR A 109 -2.36 -17.82 -25.53
C THR A 109 -1.19 -16.86 -25.63
N LEU A 110 -1.34 -15.65 -25.09
CA LEU A 110 -0.28 -14.66 -24.95
C LEU A 110 -0.35 -14.01 -23.58
N SER A 111 0.75 -14.00 -22.84
CA SER A 111 0.92 -13.17 -21.63
C SER A 111 2.07 -12.20 -21.86
N CYS A 112 1.85 -10.96 -21.46
CA CYS A 112 2.82 -9.87 -21.44
C CYS A 112 3.05 -9.38 -20.01
N ASP A 113 2.76 -10.19 -18.98
CA ASP A 113 2.78 -9.79 -17.57
C ASP A 113 4.11 -9.09 -17.19
N GLY A 114 4.00 -7.86 -16.67
CA GLY A 114 5.15 -7.02 -16.29
C GLY A 114 5.97 -6.40 -17.45
N VAL A 115 5.57 -6.56 -18.71
CA VAL A 115 6.18 -5.87 -19.87
C VAL A 115 5.58 -4.46 -20.01
N ASP A 116 6.41 -3.41 -20.15
CA ASP A 116 5.88 -2.07 -20.43
C ASP A 116 5.33 -1.99 -21.87
N LEU A 117 4.00 -1.96 -21.98
CA LEU A 117 3.27 -1.80 -23.24
C LEU A 117 2.62 -0.41 -23.38
N SER A 118 3.00 0.56 -22.55
CA SER A 118 2.40 1.91 -22.54
C SER A 118 2.42 2.67 -23.88
N THR A 119 3.23 2.21 -24.84
CA THR A 119 3.33 2.75 -26.21
C THR A 119 3.15 1.70 -27.33
N ALA A 120 2.69 0.48 -27.01
CA ALA A 120 2.60 -0.64 -27.94
C ALA A 120 1.40 -0.56 -28.91
N ASP A 121 1.59 -0.99 -30.16
CA ASP A 121 0.51 -1.15 -31.15
C ASP A 121 -0.29 -2.45 -30.92
N LEU A 122 -1.24 -2.39 -29.97
CA LEU A 122 -2.16 -3.49 -29.69
C LEU A 122 -3.05 -3.90 -30.88
N SER A 123 -3.13 -3.11 -31.97
CA SER A 123 -3.97 -3.46 -33.13
C SER A 123 -3.49 -4.72 -33.85
N GLN A 124 -2.19 -5.05 -33.76
CA GLN A 124 -1.60 -6.26 -34.35
C GLN A 124 -2.14 -7.54 -33.70
N LEU A 125 -2.65 -7.48 -32.46
CA LEU A 125 -3.29 -8.62 -31.80
C LEU A 125 -4.59 -9.05 -32.52
N SER A 126 -5.27 -8.15 -33.23
CA SER A 126 -6.46 -8.47 -34.02
C SER A 126 -6.17 -9.42 -35.20
N GLN A 127 -4.89 -9.59 -35.52
CA GLN A 127 -4.41 -10.42 -36.61
C GLN A 127 -4.13 -11.87 -36.16
N LEU A 128 -4.34 -12.21 -34.88
CA LEU A 128 -4.12 -13.54 -34.31
C LEU A 128 -5.46 -14.30 -34.21
N PRO A 129 -5.92 -15.02 -35.26
CA PRO A 129 -7.27 -15.60 -35.31
C PRO A 129 -7.51 -16.73 -34.30
N SER A 130 -6.44 -17.28 -33.71
CA SER A 130 -6.49 -18.33 -32.71
C SER A 130 -6.47 -17.82 -31.27
N LEU A 131 -6.16 -16.54 -31.03
CA LEU A 131 -5.91 -15.99 -29.69
C LEU A 131 -7.20 -16.00 -28.85
N GLN A 132 -7.22 -16.86 -27.83
CA GLN A 132 -8.35 -17.07 -26.91
C GLN A 132 -8.05 -16.54 -25.51
N THR A 133 -6.79 -16.62 -25.06
CA THR A 133 -6.35 -16.11 -23.76
C THR A 133 -5.30 -15.03 -23.96
N LEU A 134 -5.59 -13.83 -23.45
CA LEU A 134 -4.68 -12.69 -23.48
C LEU A 134 -4.53 -12.11 -22.07
N ASP A 135 -3.29 -11.94 -21.65
CA ASP A 135 -2.93 -11.38 -20.35
C ASP A 135 -1.98 -10.19 -20.56
N LEU A 136 -2.46 -9.00 -20.22
CA LEU A 136 -1.71 -7.74 -20.27
C LEU A 136 -1.66 -7.11 -18.88
N SER A 137 -1.64 -7.91 -17.82
CA SER A 137 -1.57 -7.44 -16.43
C SER A 137 -0.25 -6.73 -16.14
N HIS A 138 -0.26 -5.71 -15.27
CA HIS A 138 0.94 -4.93 -14.88
C HIS A 138 1.70 -4.24 -16.05
N THR A 139 1.08 -4.03 -17.22
CA THR A 139 1.77 -3.55 -18.44
C THR A 139 1.78 -2.03 -18.67
N ASN A 140 1.39 -1.24 -17.66
CA ASN A 140 1.29 0.24 -17.72
C ASN A 140 0.31 0.79 -18.79
N LEU A 141 -0.60 -0.02 -19.31
CA LEU A 141 -1.55 0.39 -20.35
C LEU A 141 -2.50 1.50 -19.89
N THR A 142 -2.71 2.48 -20.77
CA THR A 142 -3.72 3.55 -20.62
C THR A 142 -4.79 3.50 -21.70
N ASN A 143 -4.46 2.94 -22.88
CA ASN A 143 -5.30 2.90 -24.07
C ASN A 143 -5.36 1.45 -24.59
N ILE A 144 -6.58 0.89 -24.66
CA ILE A 144 -6.82 -0.48 -25.15
C ILE A 144 -7.61 -0.53 -26.47
N THR A 145 -7.72 0.58 -27.20
CA THR A 145 -8.50 0.67 -28.46
C THR A 145 -8.13 -0.38 -29.52
N GLY A 146 -6.86 -0.78 -29.59
CA GLY A 146 -6.40 -1.85 -30.49
C GLY A 146 -7.04 -3.22 -30.22
N LEU A 147 -7.55 -3.47 -29.01
CA LEU A 147 -8.20 -4.74 -28.66
C LEU A 147 -9.57 -4.92 -29.35
N ALA A 148 -10.19 -3.87 -29.89
CA ALA A 148 -11.54 -3.93 -30.45
C ALA A 148 -11.72 -4.92 -31.62
N GLY A 149 -10.63 -5.32 -32.28
CA GLY A 149 -10.63 -6.33 -33.34
C GLY A 149 -10.45 -7.78 -32.86
N VAL A 150 -10.00 -8.02 -31.62
CA VAL A 150 -9.53 -9.34 -31.12
C VAL A 150 -10.69 -10.25 -30.68
N THR A 151 -11.70 -10.37 -31.55
CA THR A 151 -13.01 -10.98 -31.23
C THR A 151 -12.97 -12.49 -30.93
N SER A 152 -11.83 -13.14 -31.10
CA SER A 152 -11.58 -14.55 -30.72
C SER A 152 -11.42 -14.78 -29.20
N LEU A 153 -11.16 -13.73 -28.42
CA LEU A 153 -10.87 -13.84 -26.99
C LEU A 153 -12.04 -14.43 -26.18
N THR A 154 -11.69 -15.40 -25.33
CA THR A 154 -12.55 -15.98 -24.28
C THR A 154 -12.10 -15.62 -22.87
N THR A 155 -10.84 -15.22 -22.70
CA THR A 155 -10.20 -14.85 -21.43
C THR A 155 -9.32 -13.62 -21.67
N LEU A 156 -9.51 -12.57 -20.87
CA LEU A 156 -8.72 -11.34 -20.95
C LEU A 156 -8.39 -10.84 -19.54
N TYR A 157 -7.11 -10.63 -19.25
CA TYR A 157 -6.63 -9.97 -18.02
C TYR A 157 -5.98 -8.62 -18.37
N LEU A 158 -6.37 -7.58 -17.65
CA LEU A 158 -5.95 -6.18 -17.81
C LEU A 158 -5.66 -5.53 -16.44
N ASP A 159 -5.48 -6.36 -15.42
CA ASP A 159 -5.37 -5.97 -14.02
C ASP A 159 -4.06 -5.17 -13.76
N ASP A 160 -4.06 -4.29 -12.75
CA ASP A 160 -2.93 -3.44 -12.37
C ASP A 160 -2.37 -2.58 -13.53
N ASN A 161 -3.27 -1.86 -14.19
CA ASN A 161 -2.96 -0.93 -15.29
C ASN A 161 -3.49 0.48 -14.99
N LYS A 162 -3.49 1.36 -16.00
CA LYS A 162 -3.87 2.79 -15.87
C LYS A 162 -5.08 3.12 -16.77
N ILE A 163 -5.87 2.13 -17.16
CA ILE A 163 -6.96 2.23 -18.14
C ILE A 163 -8.11 3.02 -17.54
N ALA A 164 -8.62 3.99 -18.30
CA ALA A 164 -9.80 4.79 -17.94
C ALA A 164 -10.97 4.67 -18.94
N ASP A 165 -10.72 4.16 -20.16
CA ASP A 165 -11.74 3.89 -21.19
C ASP A 165 -11.68 2.42 -21.62
N ILE A 166 -12.82 1.73 -21.51
CA ILE A 166 -12.99 0.31 -21.87
C ILE A 166 -13.98 0.08 -23.02
N ASN A 167 -14.37 1.12 -23.77
CA ASN A 167 -15.28 1.00 -24.93
C ASN A 167 -14.80 -0.01 -25.98
N ALA A 168 -13.48 -0.22 -26.09
CA ALA A 168 -12.87 -1.23 -26.96
C ALA A 168 -13.37 -2.66 -26.67
N LEU A 169 -13.72 -2.97 -25.42
CA LEU A 169 -14.18 -4.31 -25.02
C LEU A 169 -15.58 -4.67 -25.54
N ARG A 170 -16.38 -3.68 -25.98
CA ARG A 170 -17.79 -3.87 -26.37
C ARG A 170 -17.99 -4.86 -27.53
N THR A 171 -16.96 -5.09 -28.36
CA THR A 171 -16.98 -6.05 -29.47
C THR A 171 -16.62 -7.49 -29.05
N LEU A 172 -15.98 -7.67 -27.89
CA LEU A 172 -15.39 -8.94 -27.43
C LEU A 172 -16.42 -9.91 -26.82
N THR A 173 -17.55 -10.07 -27.52
CA THR A 173 -18.73 -10.85 -27.11
C THR A 173 -18.49 -12.36 -26.91
N ASN A 174 -17.26 -12.85 -27.10
CA ASN A 174 -16.83 -14.20 -26.77
C ASN A 174 -16.21 -14.34 -25.36
N LEU A 175 -15.93 -13.22 -24.67
CA LEU A 175 -15.34 -13.24 -23.33
C LEU A 175 -16.22 -14.00 -22.31
N THR A 176 -15.56 -14.90 -21.59
CA THR A 176 -16.09 -15.69 -20.47
C THR A 176 -15.43 -15.30 -19.15
N GLN A 177 -14.20 -14.76 -19.20
CA GLN A 177 -13.49 -14.20 -18.05
C GLN A 177 -12.87 -12.85 -18.43
N LEU A 178 -13.02 -11.85 -17.55
CA LEU A 178 -12.44 -10.52 -17.70
C LEU A 178 -11.87 -10.04 -16.36
N GLY A 179 -10.56 -9.79 -16.32
CA GLY A 179 -9.88 -9.07 -15.26
C GLY A 179 -9.62 -7.61 -15.63
N LEU A 180 -9.93 -6.70 -14.70
CA LEU A 180 -9.83 -5.25 -14.81
C LEU A 180 -9.49 -4.60 -13.45
N ALA A 181 -8.97 -5.35 -12.47
CA ALA A 181 -8.64 -4.85 -11.14
C ALA A 181 -7.61 -3.71 -11.19
N TYR A 182 -7.60 -2.85 -10.16
CA TYR A 182 -6.60 -1.80 -9.95
C TYR A 182 -6.34 -0.94 -11.21
N ASN A 183 -7.43 -0.36 -11.73
CA ASN A 183 -7.44 0.53 -12.90
C ASN A 183 -8.21 1.83 -12.58
N ASN A 184 -8.25 2.77 -13.53
CA ASN A 184 -8.79 4.12 -13.35
C ASN A 184 -10.23 4.28 -13.88
N LEU A 185 -11.10 3.27 -13.73
CA LEU A 185 -12.45 3.26 -14.33
C LEU A 185 -13.49 4.17 -13.64
N GLN A 186 -13.05 5.11 -12.80
CA GLN A 186 -13.90 5.99 -11.98
C GLN A 186 -15.01 6.68 -12.79
N SER A 187 -16.26 6.44 -12.39
CA SER A 187 -17.45 6.86 -13.15
C SER A 187 -17.77 8.35 -13.02
N SER A 188 -17.16 9.18 -13.88
CA SER A 188 -17.77 10.44 -14.33
C SER A 188 -18.88 10.19 -15.37
N THR A 189 -18.69 9.21 -16.26
CA THR A 189 -19.67 8.84 -17.32
C THR A 189 -19.67 7.35 -17.69
N SER A 190 -20.33 6.47 -16.89
CA SER A 190 -20.87 5.16 -17.36
C SER A 190 -19.91 4.26 -18.17
N ASN A 191 -18.64 4.17 -17.74
CA ASN A 191 -17.62 3.37 -18.44
C ASN A 191 -17.95 1.87 -18.51
N THR A 192 -18.69 1.34 -17.53
CA THR A 192 -19.12 -0.06 -17.51
C THR A 192 -20.19 -0.39 -18.57
N SER A 193 -20.78 0.60 -19.26
CA SER A 193 -21.69 0.38 -20.40
C SER A 193 -21.02 -0.30 -21.61
N ALA A 194 -19.69 -0.40 -21.66
CA ALA A 194 -18.99 -1.26 -22.61
C ALA A 194 -19.25 -2.76 -22.36
N LEU A 195 -19.42 -3.14 -21.09
CA LEU A 195 -19.49 -4.54 -20.63
C LEU A 195 -20.88 -5.18 -20.83
N ALA A 196 -21.94 -4.38 -20.95
CA ALA A 196 -23.34 -4.86 -21.08
C ALA A 196 -23.55 -5.86 -22.23
N ASN A 197 -22.76 -5.78 -23.31
CA ASN A 197 -22.84 -6.69 -24.46
C ASN A 197 -22.13 -8.04 -24.22
N LEU A 198 -21.36 -8.20 -23.14
CA LEU A 198 -20.56 -9.40 -22.84
C LEU A 198 -21.43 -10.50 -22.23
N THR A 199 -22.50 -10.89 -22.94
CA THR A 199 -23.55 -11.81 -22.48
C THR A 199 -23.10 -13.25 -22.20
N LYS A 200 -21.83 -13.59 -22.51
CA LYS A 200 -21.18 -14.87 -22.18
C LYS A 200 -20.29 -14.81 -20.93
N LEU A 201 -20.13 -13.64 -20.32
CA LEU A 201 -19.19 -13.41 -19.23
C LEU A 201 -19.62 -14.17 -17.96
N GLN A 202 -18.71 -14.99 -17.43
CA GLN A 202 -18.91 -15.85 -16.27
C GLN A 202 -18.12 -15.35 -15.05
N LYS A 203 -16.93 -14.76 -15.27
CA LYS A 203 -16.10 -14.12 -14.24
C LYS A 203 -15.79 -12.67 -14.64
N LEU A 204 -16.01 -11.73 -13.72
CA LEU A 204 -15.66 -10.32 -13.86
C LEU A 204 -14.94 -9.82 -12.59
N VAL A 205 -13.74 -9.27 -12.74
CA VAL A 205 -12.96 -8.66 -11.65
C VAL A 205 -12.84 -7.15 -11.89
N LEU A 206 -13.31 -6.36 -10.93
CA LEU A 206 -13.36 -4.89 -10.95
C LEU A 206 -12.90 -4.29 -9.60
N ASP A 207 -12.06 -5.02 -8.86
CA ASP A 207 -11.50 -4.57 -7.58
C ASP A 207 -10.67 -3.29 -7.75
N GLY A 208 -10.63 -2.40 -6.76
CA GLY A 208 -9.70 -1.26 -6.72
C GLY A 208 -9.91 -0.17 -7.77
N ASN A 209 -11.12 0.01 -8.31
CA ASN A 209 -11.40 0.89 -9.47
C ASN A 209 -12.11 2.22 -9.14
N ASN A 210 -12.32 2.52 -7.85
CA ASN A 210 -13.07 3.71 -7.39
C ASN A 210 -14.48 3.85 -8.02
N LEU A 211 -15.15 2.72 -8.29
CA LEU A 211 -16.49 2.69 -8.87
C LEU A 211 -17.55 3.15 -7.85
N THR A 212 -18.45 4.03 -8.28
CA THR A 212 -19.59 4.52 -7.49
C THR A 212 -20.94 3.89 -7.90
N SER A 213 -20.99 3.21 -9.06
CA SER A 213 -22.16 2.51 -9.58
C SER A 213 -21.75 1.28 -10.38
N VAL A 214 -22.64 0.28 -10.41
CA VAL A 214 -22.53 -0.99 -11.16
C VAL A 214 -23.83 -1.33 -11.91
N THR A 215 -24.64 -0.32 -12.25
CA THR A 215 -25.88 -0.46 -13.03
C THR A 215 -25.67 -1.20 -14.36
N ASP A 216 -24.57 -0.89 -15.05
CA ASP A 216 -24.41 -1.25 -16.46
C ASP A 216 -23.93 -2.71 -16.66
N ILE A 217 -23.73 -3.44 -15.56
CA ILE A 217 -23.43 -4.89 -15.52
C ILE A 217 -24.54 -5.70 -14.83
N ASP A 218 -25.69 -5.10 -14.52
CA ASP A 218 -26.71 -5.75 -13.68
C ASP A 218 -27.52 -6.87 -14.36
N ASP A 219 -27.53 -6.94 -15.69
CA ASP A 219 -28.31 -7.92 -16.47
C ASP A 219 -27.42 -8.94 -17.22
N LEU A 220 -26.18 -9.17 -16.76
CA LEU A 220 -25.28 -10.17 -17.36
C LEU A 220 -25.78 -11.60 -17.07
N PRO A 221 -26.33 -12.34 -18.07
CA PRO A 221 -27.28 -13.41 -17.82
C PRO A 221 -26.66 -14.74 -17.37
N VAL A 222 -25.32 -14.87 -17.46
CA VAL A 222 -24.56 -16.08 -17.10
C VAL A 222 -23.42 -15.81 -16.12
N LEU A 223 -23.37 -14.62 -15.52
CA LEU A 223 -22.31 -14.23 -14.60
C LEU A 223 -22.38 -15.06 -13.31
N GLN A 224 -21.25 -15.67 -12.95
CA GLN A 224 -21.11 -16.59 -11.82
C GLN A 224 -20.18 -16.02 -10.74
N GLU A 225 -19.16 -15.25 -11.12
CA GLU A 225 -18.22 -14.63 -10.19
C GLU A 225 -18.09 -13.14 -10.48
N LEU A 226 -18.30 -12.31 -9.45
CA LEU A 226 -18.18 -10.85 -9.52
C LEU A 226 -17.37 -10.34 -8.33
N TYR A 227 -16.25 -9.66 -8.63
CA TYR A 227 -15.36 -9.07 -7.64
C TYR A 227 -15.40 -7.53 -7.80
N LEU A 228 -15.71 -6.82 -6.71
CA LEU A 228 -15.91 -5.37 -6.65
C LEU A 228 -15.30 -4.75 -5.38
N ARG A 229 -14.28 -5.39 -4.80
CA ARG A 229 -13.65 -4.97 -3.54
C ARG A 229 -12.88 -3.66 -3.70
N GLY A 230 -12.80 -2.82 -2.67
CA GLY A 230 -11.99 -1.59 -2.73
C GLY A 230 -12.54 -0.55 -3.71
N ASN A 231 -13.85 -0.35 -3.71
CA ASN A 231 -14.55 0.62 -4.55
C ASN A 231 -15.34 1.62 -3.67
N ALA A 232 -16.03 2.58 -4.30
CA ALA A 232 -16.84 3.60 -3.64
C ALA A 232 -18.35 3.30 -3.70
N LEU A 233 -18.73 2.02 -3.71
CA LEU A 233 -20.13 1.61 -3.83
C LEU A 233 -20.89 1.88 -2.52
N THR A 234 -22.03 2.56 -2.63
CA THR A 234 -22.99 2.80 -1.54
C THR A 234 -24.31 2.03 -1.74
N ASN A 235 -24.70 1.83 -3.01
CA ASN A 235 -25.93 1.17 -3.41
C ASN A 235 -25.61 0.08 -4.46
N VAL A 236 -25.88 -1.17 -4.10
CA VAL A 236 -25.67 -2.35 -4.95
C VAL A 236 -26.98 -3.06 -5.31
N SER A 237 -28.11 -2.35 -5.19
CA SER A 237 -29.46 -2.94 -5.27
C SER A 237 -29.77 -3.64 -6.60
N THR A 238 -29.19 -3.15 -7.69
CA THR A 238 -29.33 -3.69 -9.05
C THR A 238 -28.77 -5.10 -9.21
N LEU A 239 -27.70 -5.46 -8.48
CA LEU A 239 -27.07 -6.78 -8.56
C LEU A 239 -28.03 -7.94 -8.26
N SER A 240 -29.16 -7.67 -7.59
CA SER A 240 -30.26 -8.63 -7.39
C SER A 240 -30.84 -9.25 -8.67
N ARG A 241 -30.56 -8.68 -9.86
CA ARG A 241 -30.90 -9.28 -11.17
C ARG A 241 -30.00 -10.47 -11.56
N LEU A 242 -28.75 -10.52 -11.06
CA LEU A 242 -27.73 -11.49 -11.45
C LEU A 242 -27.95 -12.90 -10.83
N ALA A 243 -29.05 -13.54 -11.20
CA ALA A 243 -29.53 -14.80 -10.62
C ALA A 243 -28.58 -16.02 -10.77
N LYS A 244 -27.52 -15.91 -11.58
CA LYS A 244 -26.50 -16.96 -11.77
C LYS A 244 -25.29 -16.84 -10.86
N LEU A 245 -25.15 -15.76 -10.07
CA LEU A 245 -24.00 -15.56 -9.19
C LEU A 245 -23.81 -16.71 -8.18
N GLN A 246 -22.55 -17.07 -8.03
CA GLN A 246 -21.98 -18.10 -7.16
C GLN A 246 -20.98 -17.49 -6.18
N VAL A 247 -20.19 -16.51 -6.64
CA VAL A 247 -19.24 -15.72 -5.85
C VAL A 247 -19.55 -14.23 -6.05
N LEU A 248 -19.67 -13.47 -4.96
CA LEU A 248 -19.83 -12.02 -4.97
C LEU A 248 -18.97 -11.39 -3.88
N GLU A 249 -17.96 -10.60 -4.25
CA GLU A 249 -17.07 -9.92 -3.30
C GLU A 249 -17.29 -8.41 -3.36
N LEU A 250 -17.71 -7.80 -2.26
CA LEU A 250 -18.09 -6.38 -2.12
C LEU A 250 -17.35 -5.70 -0.96
N GLY A 251 -16.27 -6.30 -0.47
CA GLY A 251 -15.47 -5.79 0.64
C GLY A 251 -14.87 -4.40 0.40
N PHE A 252 -14.48 -3.69 1.46
CA PHE A 252 -13.85 -2.36 1.37
C PHE A 252 -14.65 -1.39 0.48
N ASN A 253 -15.91 -1.18 0.84
CA ASN A 253 -16.84 -0.28 0.17
C ASN A 253 -17.58 0.57 1.23
N THR A 254 -18.64 1.29 0.86
CA THR A 254 -19.44 2.13 1.77
C THR A 254 -20.92 1.70 1.81
N ILE A 255 -21.17 0.41 1.63
CA ILE A 255 -22.51 -0.18 1.55
C ILE A 255 -23.13 -0.21 2.95
N THR A 256 -24.31 0.41 3.09
CA THR A 256 -25.10 0.43 4.33
C THR A 256 -26.24 -0.59 4.33
N THR A 257 -26.70 -1.01 3.14
CA THR A 257 -27.79 -1.97 2.95
C THR A 257 -27.52 -2.87 1.74
N ILE A 258 -27.85 -4.15 1.87
CA ILE A 258 -27.80 -5.14 0.79
C ILE A 258 -29.22 -5.34 0.20
N PRO A 259 -29.38 -5.56 -1.11
CA PRO A 259 -30.68 -5.93 -1.67
C PRO A 259 -31.12 -7.33 -1.22
N SER A 260 -32.40 -7.64 -1.45
CA SER A 260 -32.87 -9.02 -1.40
C SER A 260 -32.09 -9.88 -2.39
N LEU A 261 -31.32 -10.84 -1.87
CA LEU A 261 -30.51 -11.73 -2.69
C LEU A 261 -31.31 -12.93 -3.24
N THR A 262 -32.63 -13.02 -3.02
CA THR A 262 -33.45 -14.23 -3.23
C THR A 262 -33.18 -14.94 -4.55
N SER A 263 -33.14 -14.18 -5.66
CA SER A 263 -32.84 -14.62 -7.03
C SER A 263 -31.54 -15.40 -7.20
N MET A 264 -30.49 -15.06 -6.46
CA MET A 264 -29.16 -15.68 -6.53
C MET A 264 -29.17 -17.07 -5.84
N THR A 265 -29.82 -18.06 -6.45
CA THR A 265 -29.98 -19.40 -5.86
C THR A 265 -28.69 -20.22 -5.84
N GLY A 266 -27.68 -19.82 -6.62
CA GLY A 266 -26.36 -20.47 -6.69
C GLY A 266 -25.31 -19.89 -5.74
N LEU A 267 -25.59 -18.76 -5.07
CA LEU A 267 -24.59 -17.98 -4.32
C LEU A 267 -24.03 -18.80 -3.15
N TRP A 268 -22.74 -19.19 -3.24
CA TRP A 268 -22.05 -19.98 -2.23
C TRP A 268 -20.95 -19.21 -1.49
N ARG A 269 -20.46 -18.09 -2.04
CA ARG A 269 -19.53 -17.18 -1.38
C ARG A 269 -20.00 -15.73 -1.51
N LEU A 270 -19.95 -15.01 -0.39
CA LEU A 270 -20.30 -13.59 -0.30
C LEU A 270 -19.30 -12.88 0.64
N GLY A 271 -18.58 -11.90 0.14
CA GLY A 271 -17.71 -11.00 0.93
C GLY A 271 -18.34 -9.62 1.04
N LEU A 272 -18.46 -9.10 2.26
CA LEU A 272 -19.05 -7.80 2.61
C LEU A 272 -18.21 -7.08 3.69
N GLU A 273 -16.94 -7.47 3.84
CA GLU A 273 -15.98 -6.94 4.80
C GLU A 273 -15.77 -5.41 4.68
N TYR A 274 -15.39 -4.73 5.76
CA TYR A 274 -15.06 -3.28 5.76
C TYR A 274 -16.13 -2.44 5.03
N ASN A 275 -17.35 -2.48 5.56
CA ASN A 275 -18.53 -1.77 5.05
C ASN A 275 -19.34 -1.18 6.24
N ALA A 276 -20.53 -0.66 5.99
CA ALA A 276 -21.37 0.02 6.98
C ALA A 276 -22.69 -0.72 7.30
N LEU A 277 -22.73 -2.05 7.13
CA LEU A 277 -23.95 -2.84 7.30
C LEU A 277 -24.40 -2.91 8.77
N VAL A 278 -25.71 -2.81 8.99
CA VAL A 278 -26.36 -2.94 10.32
C VAL A 278 -27.40 -4.06 10.34
N ASP A 279 -28.12 -4.28 9.23
CA ASP A 279 -29.18 -5.29 9.09
C ASP A 279 -28.77 -6.41 8.11
N LEU A 280 -29.10 -7.64 8.47
CA LEU A 280 -28.84 -8.87 7.71
C LEU A 280 -30.12 -9.55 7.20
N ALA A 281 -31.31 -8.98 7.42
CA ALA A 281 -32.58 -9.53 6.93
C ALA A 281 -32.56 -9.97 5.43
N PRO A 282 -31.88 -9.27 4.50
CA PRO A 282 -31.83 -9.68 3.09
C PRO A 282 -30.98 -10.94 2.80
N LEU A 283 -30.21 -11.45 3.78
CA LEU A 283 -29.55 -12.77 3.72
C LEU A 283 -30.48 -13.93 4.10
N SER A 284 -31.66 -13.65 4.68
CA SER A 284 -32.54 -14.68 5.22
C SER A 284 -32.94 -15.73 4.17
N GLY A 285 -32.76 -17.01 4.51
CA GLY A 285 -33.03 -18.15 3.64
C GLY A 285 -31.94 -18.49 2.61
N LYS A 286 -30.75 -17.84 2.64
CA LYS A 286 -29.62 -18.14 1.72
C LYS A 286 -28.88 -19.44 2.11
N THR A 287 -29.58 -20.57 2.06
CA THR A 287 -29.06 -21.92 2.35
C THR A 287 -27.99 -22.42 1.37
N SER A 288 -27.76 -21.71 0.26
CA SER A 288 -26.67 -21.97 -0.69
C SER A 288 -25.29 -21.48 -0.21
N LEU A 289 -25.25 -20.48 0.69
CA LEU A 289 -24.01 -19.88 1.18
C LEU A 289 -23.18 -20.90 1.99
N LYS A 290 -21.91 -21.06 1.61
CA LYS A 290 -20.90 -21.88 2.30
C LYS A 290 -19.83 -21.04 2.99
N SER A 291 -19.52 -19.87 2.40
CA SER A 291 -18.55 -18.87 2.86
C SER A 291 -19.23 -17.51 2.96
N LEU A 292 -19.06 -16.80 4.08
CA LEU A 292 -19.57 -15.44 4.30
C LEU A 292 -18.54 -14.60 5.06
N ASP A 293 -18.14 -13.47 4.50
CA ASP A 293 -17.31 -12.47 5.19
C ASP A 293 -18.14 -11.21 5.48
N LEU A 294 -18.08 -10.75 6.72
CA LEU A 294 -18.81 -9.61 7.28
C LEU A 294 -17.94 -8.81 8.25
N GLU A 295 -16.61 -8.98 8.26
CA GLU A 295 -15.73 -8.27 9.21
C GLU A 295 -15.85 -6.74 9.11
N TYR A 296 -15.53 -6.03 10.20
CA TYR A 296 -15.48 -4.57 10.30
C TYR A 296 -16.71 -3.88 9.69
N ASN A 297 -17.89 -4.26 10.20
CA ASN A 297 -19.20 -3.68 9.91
C ASN A 297 -19.86 -3.17 11.22
N ALA A 298 -21.12 -2.75 11.16
CA ALA A 298 -21.87 -2.22 12.30
C ALA A 298 -22.98 -3.18 12.81
N ILE A 299 -22.88 -4.48 12.50
CA ILE A 299 -23.92 -5.48 12.74
C ILE A 299 -24.10 -5.71 14.25
N THR A 300 -25.34 -5.60 14.72
CA THR A 300 -25.74 -5.85 16.11
C THR A 300 -26.49 -7.17 16.26
N SER A 301 -26.52 -7.75 17.46
CA SER A 301 -27.21 -9.02 17.77
C SER A 301 -28.72 -8.83 17.97
N THR A 302 -29.39 -8.17 17.02
CA THR A 302 -30.87 -8.07 17.00
C THR A 302 -31.50 -9.41 16.63
N ALA A 303 -32.74 -9.64 17.07
CA ALA A 303 -33.47 -10.86 16.73
C ALA A 303 -33.59 -11.11 15.21
N SER A 304 -33.66 -10.06 14.38
CA SER A 304 -33.67 -10.18 12.91
C SER A 304 -32.33 -10.64 12.36
N ASN A 305 -31.22 -10.06 12.81
CA ASN A 305 -29.87 -10.43 12.36
C ASN A 305 -29.53 -11.86 12.76
N ILE A 306 -29.82 -12.22 14.02
CA ILE A 306 -29.66 -13.55 14.57
C ILE A 306 -30.51 -14.59 13.82
N ALA A 307 -31.79 -14.31 13.55
CA ALA A 307 -32.65 -15.21 12.78
C ALA A 307 -32.14 -15.39 11.34
N SER A 308 -31.66 -14.31 10.72
CA SER A 308 -31.11 -14.33 9.36
C SER A 308 -29.84 -15.17 9.28
N LEU A 309 -28.89 -14.98 10.19
CA LEU A 309 -27.68 -15.80 10.28
C LEU A 309 -28.00 -17.29 10.55
N ASN A 310 -28.91 -17.59 11.48
CA ASN A 310 -29.32 -18.97 11.77
C ASN A 310 -30.03 -19.65 10.59
N SER A 311 -30.62 -18.89 9.65
CA SER A 311 -31.22 -19.45 8.42
C SER A 311 -30.17 -19.93 7.41
N LEU A 312 -28.89 -19.56 7.57
CA LEU A 312 -27.78 -19.92 6.69
C LEU A 312 -27.26 -21.34 6.99
N THR A 313 -28.15 -22.33 6.87
CA THR A 313 -27.87 -23.74 7.15
C THR A 313 -26.84 -24.38 6.21
N GLY A 314 -26.46 -23.69 5.13
CA GLY A 314 -25.41 -24.09 4.21
C GLY A 314 -23.99 -23.78 4.69
N LEU A 315 -23.79 -22.84 5.63
CA LEU A 315 -22.43 -22.36 5.99
C LEU A 315 -21.54 -23.48 6.54
N ASN A 316 -20.39 -23.70 5.92
CA ASN A 316 -19.43 -24.74 6.36
C ASN A 316 -17.97 -24.50 5.95
N THR A 317 -17.70 -23.51 5.10
CA THR A 317 -16.34 -23.17 4.66
C THR A 317 -15.74 -22.08 5.56
N LEU A 318 -16.46 -20.99 5.78
CA LEU A 318 -15.99 -19.84 6.54
C LEU A 318 -17.16 -18.93 6.95
N LEU A 319 -17.12 -18.41 8.18
CA LEU A 319 -17.85 -17.22 8.59
C LEU A 319 -16.88 -16.26 9.29
N ARG A 320 -16.84 -14.99 8.90
CA ARG A 320 -16.08 -13.95 9.60
C ARG A 320 -17.01 -12.83 10.02
N LEU A 321 -17.02 -12.54 11.32
CA LEU A 321 -17.89 -11.55 11.97
C LEU A 321 -17.10 -10.56 12.83
N GLU A 322 -15.78 -10.56 12.68
CA GLU A 322 -14.80 -9.73 13.38
C GLU A 322 -15.11 -8.22 13.29
N GLY A 323 -14.71 -7.40 14.27
CA GLY A 323 -14.87 -5.94 14.22
C GLY A 323 -16.30 -5.39 14.25
N ASN A 324 -17.30 -6.18 14.68
CA ASN A 324 -18.72 -5.81 14.63
C ASN A 324 -19.28 -5.33 15.99
N ARG A 325 -20.61 -5.34 16.14
CA ARG A 325 -21.34 -4.84 17.32
C ARG A 325 -22.24 -5.91 17.97
N LEU A 326 -21.90 -7.20 17.82
CA LEU A 326 -22.67 -8.30 18.40
C LEU A 326 -22.54 -8.28 19.94
N LEU A 327 -23.67 -8.33 20.66
CA LEU A 327 -23.72 -8.41 22.13
C LEU A 327 -24.05 -9.84 22.62
N ASP A 328 -24.90 -10.54 21.86
CA ASP A 328 -25.30 -11.94 22.08
C ASP A 328 -24.89 -12.78 20.87
N VAL A 329 -24.00 -13.74 21.10
CA VAL A 329 -23.61 -14.79 20.15
C VAL A 329 -24.06 -16.19 20.59
N ASP A 330 -24.63 -16.29 21.79
CA ASP A 330 -25.23 -17.51 22.34
C ASP A 330 -26.53 -17.85 21.57
N ALA A 331 -27.06 -16.90 20.81
CA ALA A 331 -28.13 -17.12 19.84
C ALA A 331 -27.66 -17.59 18.43
N LEU A 332 -26.35 -17.65 18.13
CA LEU A 332 -25.82 -18.17 16.84
C LEU A 332 -25.80 -19.71 16.74
N LYS A 333 -26.50 -20.42 17.64
CA LYS A 333 -26.40 -21.88 17.85
C LYS A 333 -26.81 -22.76 16.65
N TYR A 334 -27.44 -22.20 15.61
CA TYR A 334 -27.99 -22.97 14.48
C TYR A 334 -27.30 -22.67 13.13
N ILE A 335 -26.34 -21.74 13.07
CA ILE A 335 -25.59 -21.42 11.84
C ILE A 335 -24.86 -22.68 11.32
N GLY A 336 -24.91 -22.90 10.00
CA GLY A 336 -24.27 -24.08 9.37
C GLY A 336 -24.97 -25.42 9.66
N GLY A 337 -26.08 -25.40 10.39
CA GLY A 337 -26.96 -26.54 10.63
C GLY A 337 -26.27 -27.70 11.34
N THR A 338 -25.82 -28.70 10.58
CA THR A 338 -25.23 -29.95 11.08
C THR A 338 -23.72 -30.07 10.89
N LYS A 339 -23.09 -29.16 10.13
CA LYS A 339 -21.66 -29.22 9.79
C LYS A 339 -20.81 -28.40 10.77
N THR A 340 -19.51 -28.67 10.78
CA THR A 340 -18.52 -27.82 11.46
C THR A 340 -18.22 -26.56 10.65
N LEU A 341 -18.27 -25.39 11.27
CA LEU A 341 -18.05 -24.08 10.64
C LEU A 341 -16.82 -23.36 11.26
N PRO A 342 -15.80 -23.01 10.45
CA PRO A 342 -14.76 -22.06 10.86
C PRO A 342 -15.33 -20.65 11.10
N LEU A 343 -14.99 -20.04 12.25
CA LEU A 343 -15.52 -18.74 12.66
C LEU A 343 -14.43 -17.79 13.20
N THR A 344 -14.45 -16.51 12.80
CA THR A 344 -13.77 -15.40 13.51
C THR A 344 -14.80 -14.46 14.15
N LEU A 345 -14.49 -14.00 15.37
CA LEU A 345 -15.39 -13.20 16.23
C LEU A 345 -14.64 -12.12 17.04
N GLU A 346 -13.37 -11.86 16.71
CA GLU A 346 -12.52 -10.87 17.41
C GLU A 346 -13.12 -9.43 17.26
N ASP A 347 -12.72 -8.47 18.09
CA ASP A 347 -13.22 -7.08 18.09
C ASP A 347 -14.76 -6.87 18.16
N ASN A 348 -15.51 -7.78 18.79
CA ASN A 348 -16.95 -7.65 19.05
C ASN A 348 -17.29 -7.33 20.52
N CYS A 349 -18.53 -6.89 20.79
CA CYS A 349 -19.04 -6.53 22.12
C CYS A 349 -19.41 -7.73 23.02
N LEU A 350 -18.69 -8.85 22.89
CA LEU A 350 -19.16 -10.13 23.41
C LEU A 350 -19.13 -10.18 24.96
N PRO A 351 -19.92 -11.02 25.62
CA PRO A 351 -19.67 -11.38 27.01
C PRO A 351 -18.32 -12.09 27.15
N ALA A 352 -17.70 -11.97 28.32
CA ALA A 352 -16.39 -12.56 28.59
C ALA A 352 -16.36 -14.11 28.56
N ILE A 353 -17.51 -14.77 28.46
CA ILE A 353 -17.68 -16.21 28.27
C ILE A 353 -18.65 -16.42 27.11
N ILE A 354 -18.28 -17.29 26.15
CA ILE A 354 -19.09 -17.64 24.98
C ILE A 354 -19.23 -19.16 24.92
N THR A 355 -20.47 -19.68 24.95
CA THR A 355 -20.70 -21.13 24.82
C THR A 355 -20.89 -21.49 23.35
N LEU A 356 -19.78 -21.61 22.62
CA LEU A 356 -19.80 -22.05 21.23
C LEU A 356 -20.35 -23.48 21.12
N PRO A 357 -21.28 -23.77 20.18
CA PRO A 357 -21.65 -25.13 19.83
C PRO A 357 -20.42 -25.97 19.46
N SER A 358 -20.47 -27.28 19.70
CA SER A 358 -19.47 -28.24 19.22
C SER A 358 -19.30 -28.32 17.69
N ARG A 359 -20.14 -27.57 16.95
CA ARG A 359 -20.10 -27.36 15.50
C ARG A 359 -19.39 -26.07 15.09
N ILE A 360 -18.95 -25.21 16.01
CA ILE A 360 -18.19 -24.00 15.67
C ILE A 360 -16.72 -24.21 16.03
N LYS A 361 -15.82 -23.96 15.07
CA LYS A 361 -14.37 -24.00 15.26
C LYS A 361 -13.82 -22.59 15.12
N VAL A 362 -13.33 -22.01 16.21
CA VAL A 362 -12.61 -20.73 16.15
C VAL A 362 -11.29 -20.92 15.40
N VAL A 363 -10.95 -19.95 14.55
CA VAL A 363 -9.67 -19.89 13.83
C VAL A 363 -9.22 -18.43 13.87
N GLY A 364 -8.10 -18.12 14.52
CA GLY A 364 -7.70 -16.73 14.81
C GLY A 364 -6.50 -16.67 15.76
N LYS A 365 -6.28 -15.50 16.37
CA LYS A 365 -5.26 -15.32 17.41
C LYS A 365 -5.86 -15.57 18.81
N SER A 366 -5.03 -15.43 19.85
CA SER A 366 -5.51 -15.38 21.24
C SER A 366 -6.47 -14.18 21.39
N TRP A 367 -7.68 -14.42 21.90
CA TRP A 367 -8.75 -13.44 21.92
C TRP A 367 -8.32 -12.12 22.59
N GLN A 368 -8.34 -11.04 21.83
CA GLN A 368 -8.24 -9.68 22.38
C GLN A 368 -9.65 -9.17 22.66
N PHE A 369 -9.88 -8.65 23.86
CA PHE A 369 -11.20 -8.26 24.36
C PHE A 369 -11.24 -6.76 24.62
N SER A 370 -11.99 -6.02 23.80
CA SER A 370 -12.19 -4.57 23.93
C SER A 370 -13.40 -4.26 24.82
N PRO A 371 -13.24 -3.89 26.11
CA PRO A 371 -14.34 -3.92 27.09
C PRO A 371 -15.36 -2.77 26.98
N SER A 372 -15.25 -1.90 25.98
CA SER A 372 -16.04 -0.66 25.89
C SER A 372 -17.54 -0.87 25.59
N ARG A 373 -18.05 -2.12 25.66
CA ARG A 373 -19.40 -2.49 25.15
C ARG A 373 -20.24 -3.58 25.93
N CYS A 374 -19.75 -4.42 26.89
CA CYS A 374 -20.50 -5.44 27.75
C CYS A 374 -19.69 -5.93 29.02
N GLY A 375 -20.09 -6.78 30.02
CA GLY A 375 -21.29 -7.57 30.46
C GLY A 375 -21.05 -8.49 31.73
N SER A 376 -22.06 -9.03 32.48
CA SER A 376 -21.92 -9.77 33.81
C SER A 376 -23.21 -10.58 34.28
N THR A 377 -23.41 -11.37 35.40
CA THR A 377 -22.84 -11.51 36.79
C THR A 377 -22.88 -12.92 37.57
N ALA A 378 -21.75 -13.51 38.07
CA ALA A 378 -21.48 -14.51 39.19
C ALA A 378 -19.94 -14.96 39.30
N PRO A 379 -19.30 -15.65 40.34
CA PRO A 379 -17.81 -15.66 40.69
C PRO A 379 -16.72 -16.82 40.47
N VAL A 380 -15.64 -16.63 39.64
CA VAL A 380 -14.24 -17.22 39.56
C VAL A 380 -13.18 -16.18 39.07
N ALA A 381 -12.02 -16.06 39.71
CA ALA A 381 -10.98 -15.07 39.36
C ALA A 381 -10.27 -15.28 37.99
N LEU A 382 -10.18 -14.22 37.16
CA LEU A 382 -9.37 -14.20 35.92
C LEU A 382 -7.97 -13.60 36.14
N SER A 383 -6.99 -14.11 35.38
CA SER A 383 -5.70 -13.43 35.21
C SER A 383 -5.91 -12.17 34.36
N LYS A 384 -5.37 -11.02 34.80
CA LYS A 384 -5.46 -9.76 34.05
C LYS A 384 -4.08 -9.11 33.92
N ASP A 385 -3.72 -8.69 32.71
CA ASP A 385 -2.75 -7.62 32.52
C ASP A 385 -3.51 -6.30 32.64
N VAL A 386 -3.07 -5.39 33.52
CA VAL A 386 -3.75 -4.13 33.80
C VAL A 386 -2.77 -2.98 33.66
N GLU A 387 -3.04 -2.12 32.67
CA GLU A 387 -2.30 -0.88 32.46
C GLU A 387 -2.86 0.24 33.36
N ILE A 388 -1.95 0.98 33.98
CA ILE A 388 -2.23 2.00 35.00
C ILE A 388 -1.42 3.25 34.67
N PHE A 389 -2.09 4.40 34.60
CA PHE A 389 -1.39 5.68 34.42
C PHE A 389 -0.76 6.15 35.74
N GLN A 390 0.48 6.64 35.69
CA GLN A 390 1.16 7.19 36.86
C GLN A 390 0.32 8.28 37.55
N ASN A 391 0.46 8.37 38.87
CA ASN A 391 -0.28 9.28 39.76
C ASN A 391 -1.81 9.14 39.75
N THR A 392 -2.39 8.20 39.00
CA THR A 392 -3.81 7.87 39.04
C THR A 392 -4.05 6.67 39.97
N PRO A 393 -4.77 6.82 41.11
CA PRO A 393 -5.09 5.69 41.97
C PRO A 393 -6.17 4.82 41.32
N THR A 394 -5.75 3.81 40.55
CA THR A 394 -6.65 2.97 39.76
C THR A 394 -7.34 1.93 40.63
N THR A 395 -8.68 2.04 40.71
CA THR A 395 -9.55 1.00 41.25
C THR A 395 -9.76 -0.08 40.19
N ILE A 396 -9.06 -1.20 40.36
CA ILE A 396 -9.22 -2.41 39.56
C ILE A 396 -10.46 -3.15 40.08
N ASN A 397 -11.52 -3.15 39.26
CA ASN A 397 -12.64 -4.06 39.47
C ASN A 397 -12.13 -5.49 39.20
N LEU A 398 -12.11 -6.31 40.25
CA LEU A 398 -11.76 -7.72 40.16
C LEU A 398 -13.01 -8.50 39.78
N ASP A 399 -13.18 -8.70 38.48
CA ASP A 399 -14.18 -9.62 37.97
C ASP A 399 -13.85 -11.03 38.46
N VAL A 400 -14.90 -11.66 38.95
CA VAL A 400 -14.93 -13.03 39.39
C VAL A 400 -16.11 -13.61 38.59
N MET A 401 -15.89 -14.60 37.70
CA MET A 401 -16.78 -15.28 36.72
C MET A 401 -17.15 -16.78 37.00
N ASP A 402 -18.38 -17.14 37.42
CA ASP A 402 -18.72 -18.32 38.29
C ASP A 402 -18.38 -19.79 37.99
N ALA A 403 -18.70 -20.67 38.95
CA ALA A 403 -18.69 -22.12 38.81
C ALA A 403 -19.57 -22.61 37.62
N ASN A 404 -20.53 -21.79 37.22
CA ASN A 404 -21.35 -21.86 36.00
C ASN A 404 -21.07 -20.71 34.99
N GLY A 405 -20.09 -19.83 35.24
CA GLY A 405 -19.51 -18.82 34.33
C GLY A 405 -20.26 -17.50 34.04
N ASN A 406 -20.16 -16.47 34.91
CA ASN A 406 -20.72 -15.11 34.67
C ASN A 406 -19.74 -13.95 35.08
N ALA A 407 -20.09 -12.91 35.88
CA ALA A 407 -19.15 -12.00 36.63
C ALA A 407 -19.68 -11.24 37.93
N LEU A 408 -19.65 -11.78 39.17
CA LEU A 408 -20.59 -11.45 40.32
C LEU A 408 -20.63 -9.96 40.73
N ASP A 409 -21.82 -9.50 41.16
CA ASP A 409 -22.03 -8.30 41.98
C ASP A 409 -21.05 -8.23 43.16
N PRO A 410 -20.07 -7.31 43.12
CA PRO A 410 -19.03 -7.24 44.12
C PRO A 410 -19.52 -6.71 45.47
N SER A 411 -20.72 -6.11 45.55
CA SER A 411 -21.28 -5.57 46.80
C SER A 411 -21.85 -6.65 47.73
N ASN A 412 -22.11 -7.86 47.21
CA ASN A 412 -22.84 -8.91 47.89
C ASN A 412 -22.21 -9.28 49.28
N PRO A 413 -23.00 -9.29 50.37
CA PRO A 413 -22.49 -9.52 51.72
C PRO A 413 -21.83 -10.91 51.91
N ASN A 414 -22.22 -11.91 51.11
CA ASN A 414 -21.78 -13.29 51.24
C ASN A 414 -20.49 -13.64 50.45
N ILE A 415 -19.89 -12.68 49.74
CA ILE A 415 -18.56 -12.84 49.14
C ILE A 415 -17.48 -12.33 50.11
N THR A 416 -16.41 -13.09 50.28
CA THR A 416 -15.19 -12.66 50.98
C THR A 416 -14.01 -12.66 50.01
N TYR A 417 -13.22 -11.58 49.98
CA TYR A 417 -12.09 -11.43 49.05
C TYR A 417 -10.78 -11.58 49.81
N GLN A 418 -9.81 -12.30 49.24
CA GLN A 418 -8.47 -12.44 49.80
C GLN A 418 -7.40 -12.08 48.76
N VAL A 419 -6.45 -11.26 49.18
CA VAL A 419 -5.21 -10.99 48.44
C VAL A 419 -4.12 -11.81 49.09
N ALA A 420 -3.48 -12.68 48.32
CA ALA A 420 -2.46 -13.60 48.82
C ALA A 420 -1.07 -13.16 48.34
N SER A 421 -0.14 -13.05 49.29
CA SER A 421 1.31 -12.77 49.12
C SER A 421 1.66 -11.71 48.05
N THR A 422 1.96 -10.48 48.50
CA THR A 422 2.54 -9.41 47.68
C THR A 422 4.00 -9.72 47.33
N SER A 423 4.24 -10.69 46.43
CA SER A 423 5.59 -11.20 46.16
C SER A 423 6.52 -10.16 45.52
N GLN A 424 6.03 -9.35 44.58
CA GLN A 424 6.85 -8.38 43.83
C GLN A 424 6.11 -7.11 43.37
N VAL A 425 5.15 -6.57 44.16
CA VAL A 425 4.50 -5.29 43.80
C VAL A 425 5.48 -4.14 44.02
N VAL A 426 6.15 -3.71 42.95
CA VAL A 426 7.10 -2.59 42.96
C VAL A 426 6.40 -1.31 42.52
N GLY A 427 6.45 -0.27 43.35
CA GLY A 427 6.01 1.08 42.95
C GLY A 427 4.57 1.46 43.32
N GLY A 428 3.87 0.69 44.14
CA GLY A 428 2.58 1.11 44.70
C GLY A 428 2.10 0.21 45.83
N VAL A 429 1.04 0.63 46.51
CA VAL A 429 0.34 -0.18 47.50
C VAL A 429 -0.94 -0.74 46.90
N VAL A 430 -1.07 -2.06 46.91
CA VAL A 430 -2.30 -2.80 46.60
C VAL A 430 -3.14 -2.87 47.87
N THR A 431 -4.29 -2.20 47.90
CA THR A 431 -5.25 -2.27 49.01
C THR A 431 -6.62 -2.77 48.55
N VAL A 432 -7.34 -3.48 49.42
CA VAL A 432 -8.77 -3.73 49.22
C VAL A 432 -9.51 -2.44 49.60
N ALA A 433 -10.05 -1.73 48.60
CA ALA A 433 -10.73 -0.45 48.81
C ALA A 433 -12.24 -0.63 49.07
N ALA A 434 -12.84 -1.65 48.46
CA ALA A 434 -14.17 -2.15 48.77
C ALA A 434 -14.23 -3.65 48.42
N LYS A 435 -15.36 -4.32 48.71
CA LYS A 435 -15.56 -5.67 48.21
C LYS A 435 -15.48 -5.69 46.67
N GLY A 436 -14.78 -6.67 46.10
CA GLY A 436 -14.48 -6.79 44.67
C GLY A 436 -13.64 -5.67 44.05
N GLN A 437 -13.16 -4.70 44.83
CA GLN A 437 -12.39 -3.57 44.35
C GLN A 437 -11.02 -3.52 45.03
N ILE A 438 -9.98 -3.78 44.24
CA ILE A 438 -8.61 -3.50 44.64
C ILE A 438 -8.20 -2.15 44.08
N ARG A 439 -7.71 -1.27 44.95
CA ARG A 439 -7.10 0.00 44.56
C ARG A 439 -5.59 -0.20 44.54
N PHE A 440 -5.00 -0.11 43.36
CA PHE A 440 -3.57 0.15 43.27
C PHE A 440 -3.38 1.65 43.47
N THR A 441 -2.63 2.03 44.51
CA THR A 441 -2.21 3.41 44.72
C THR A 441 -0.73 3.52 44.39
N PRO A 442 -0.35 4.18 43.28
CA PRO A 442 1.05 4.40 42.94
C PRO A 442 1.80 5.11 44.07
N ASN A 443 3.03 4.70 44.34
CA ASN A 443 3.89 5.36 45.31
C ASN A 443 4.43 6.64 44.69
N THR A 444 3.85 7.79 45.03
CA THR A 444 4.14 9.11 44.44
C THR A 444 5.56 9.66 44.71
N ALA A 445 6.43 8.89 45.36
CA ALA A 445 7.72 9.36 45.87
C ALA A 445 8.89 9.27 44.87
N ASN A 446 8.86 8.36 43.88
CA ASN A 446 9.96 8.10 42.96
C ASN A 446 9.46 7.95 41.51
N GLY A 447 9.69 8.94 40.66
CA GLY A 447 9.27 8.95 39.25
C GLY A 447 10.11 8.06 38.32
N GLY A 448 10.26 6.77 38.64
CA GLY A 448 11.19 5.84 37.98
C GLY A 448 10.59 4.45 37.73
N TYR A 449 9.32 4.37 37.36
CA TYR A 449 8.63 3.09 37.14
C TYR A 449 8.70 2.61 35.69
N LEU A 450 9.54 1.60 35.48
CA LEU A 450 9.59 0.77 34.28
C LEU A 450 8.37 -0.16 34.18
N GLY A 451 8.18 -0.66 32.95
CA GLY A 451 7.03 -1.39 32.38
C GLY A 451 6.26 -2.45 33.20
N SER A 452 6.65 -2.82 34.42
CA SER A 452 5.89 -3.72 35.29
C SER A 452 5.93 -3.31 36.76
N ALA A 453 4.78 -2.91 37.31
CA ALA A 453 4.58 -2.63 38.74
C ALA A 453 4.32 -3.92 39.56
N GLY A 454 4.75 -5.07 39.02
CA GLY A 454 4.68 -6.37 39.65
C GLY A 454 3.40 -7.16 39.41
N THR A 455 3.45 -8.40 39.89
CA THR A 455 2.29 -9.30 39.97
C THR A 455 1.80 -9.39 41.41
N PHE A 456 0.48 -9.28 41.62
CA PHE A 456 -0.18 -9.71 42.86
C PHE A 456 -1.15 -10.85 42.58
N THR A 457 -1.49 -11.65 43.61
CA THR A 457 -2.45 -12.75 43.45
C THR A 457 -3.71 -12.55 44.28
N PHE A 458 -4.86 -12.91 43.73
CA PHE A 458 -6.16 -12.78 44.39
C PHE A 458 -7.00 -14.06 44.29
N SER A 459 -7.89 -14.22 45.26
CA SER A 459 -8.97 -15.19 45.27
C SER A 459 -10.21 -14.59 45.93
N ALA A 460 -11.37 -15.21 45.69
CA ALA A 460 -12.59 -14.90 46.42
C ALA A 460 -13.30 -16.17 46.87
N THR A 461 -13.99 -16.09 48.00
CA THR A 461 -14.79 -17.16 48.59
C THR A 461 -16.26 -16.76 48.58
N TYR A 462 -17.11 -17.63 48.06
CA TYR A 462 -18.57 -17.46 48.00
C TYR A 462 -19.25 -18.77 48.37
N ASN A 463 -20.26 -18.71 49.24
CA ASN A 463 -20.99 -19.88 49.77
C ASN A 463 -20.07 -21.05 50.25
N GLY A 464 -18.91 -20.71 50.82
CA GLY A 464 -17.95 -21.69 51.35
C GLY A 464 -16.98 -22.29 50.33
N GLN A 465 -17.07 -21.96 49.04
CA GLN A 465 -16.09 -22.36 48.02
C GLN A 465 -15.18 -21.19 47.64
N THR A 466 -13.88 -21.46 47.53
CA THR A 466 -12.84 -20.47 47.18
C THR A 466 -12.40 -20.66 45.73
N SER A 467 -12.28 -19.56 44.99
CA SER A 467 -11.80 -19.56 43.60
C SER A 467 -10.37 -20.07 43.49
N ARG A 468 -9.97 -20.46 42.27
CA ARG A 468 -8.55 -20.55 41.94
C ARG A 468 -7.88 -19.19 42.19
N VAL A 469 -6.60 -19.23 42.57
CA VAL A 469 -5.77 -18.03 42.72
C VAL A 469 -5.42 -17.53 41.32
N ALA A 470 -5.68 -16.25 41.06
CA ALA A 470 -5.36 -15.61 39.78
C ALA A 470 -4.30 -14.51 39.96
N SER A 471 -3.43 -14.39 38.96
CA SER A 471 -2.37 -13.38 38.90
C SER A 471 -2.85 -12.14 38.17
N VAL A 472 -2.69 -10.97 38.80
CA VAL A 472 -2.87 -9.67 38.13
C VAL A 472 -1.50 -9.06 37.95
N ASN A 473 -1.10 -8.87 36.70
CA ASN A 473 0.13 -8.17 36.35
C ASN A 473 -0.19 -6.69 36.14
N LEU A 474 0.55 -5.82 36.81
CA LEU A 474 0.39 -4.38 36.67
C LEU A 474 1.47 -3.82 35.76
N ARG A 475 1.09 -2.97 34.80
CA ARG A 475 2.02 -2.12 34.04
C ARG A 475 1.73 -0.67 34.37
N VAL A 476 2.73 0.07 34.84
CA VAL A 476 2.57 1.49 35.19
C VAL A 476 3.24 2.34 34.10
N ILE A 477 2.42 3.07 33.36
CA ILE A 477 2.80 3.83 32.17
C ILE A 477 2.68 5.32 32.49
N HIS A 478 3.67 6.12 32.11
CA HIS A 478 3.59 7.57 32.28
C HIS A 478 2.53 8.17 31.33
N PRO A 479 1.63 9.07 31.79
CA PRO A 479 0.58 9.65 30.94
C PRO A 479 1.06 10.20 29.59
N LEU A 480 2.25 10.80 29.56
CA LEU A 480 2.91 11.30 28.33
C LEU A 480 3.05 10.24 27.21
N LEU A 481 3.23 8.96 27.54
CA LEU A 481 3.34 7.90 26.53
C LEU A 481 1.98 7.41 26.01
N SER A 482 0.88 7.72 26.70
CA SER A 482 -0.45 7.23 26.30
C SER A 482 -0.94 7.84 24.98
N THR A 483 -0.52 9.05 24.65
CA THR A 483 -0.80 9.70 23.36
C THR A 483 0.02 9.07 22.24
N CYS A 484 1.33 8.86 22.46
CA CYS A 484 2.29 8.33 21.51
C CYS A 484 1.96 6.94 20.92
N PHE A 485 1.15 6.13 21.62
CA PHE A 485 0.76 4.78 21.20
C PHE A 485 -0.75 4.66 20.87
N GLY A 486 -1.43 5.79 20.67
CA GLY A 486 -2.90 5.86 20.58
C GLY A 486 -3.54 5.18 19.36
N ASN A 487 -4.84 4.86 19.50
CA ASN A 487 -5.74 4.28 18.48
C ASN A 487 -5.35 2.89 17.93
N GLY A 488 -5.48 1.86 18.77
CA GLY A 488 -5.57 0.45 18.34
C GLY A 488 -4.27 -0.36 18.42
N SER A 489 -3.13 0.30 18.60
CA SER A 489 -1.84 -0.36 18.84
C SER A 489 -1.76 -0.92 20.27
N SER A 490 -1.31 -2.16 20.43
CA SER A 490 -0.91 -2.69 21.74
C SER A 490 0.37 -2.02 22.22
N ILE A 491 0.40 -1.48 23.44
CA ILE A 491 1.60 -0.82 23.97
C ILE A 491 2.76 -1.84 24.08
N PRO A 492 3.99 -1.49 23.64
CA PRO A 492 5.11 -2.42 23.64
C PRO A 492 5.46 -2.98 25.03
N THR A 493 6.08 -4.16 25.07
CA THR A 493 6.57 -4.77 26.31
C THR A 493 7.70 -3.93 26.94
N GLU A 494 7.94 -4.11 28.24
CA GLU A 494 9.07 -3.49 28.95
C GLU A 494 10.42 -3.76 28.24
N GLU A 495 10.62 -5.01 27.80
CA GLU A 495 11.78 -5.42 27.01
C GLU A 495 11.86 -4.67 25.67
N ALA A 496 10.75 -4.53 24.94
CA ALA A 496 10.71 -3.81 23.66
C ALA A 496 11.00 -2.30 23.83
N LEU A 497 10.50 -1.66 24.90
CA LEU A 497 10.84 -0.27 25.21
C LEU A 497 12.33 -0.12 25.54
N LEU A 498 12.84 -0.92 26.49
CA LEU A 498 14.23 -0.90 26.96
C LEU A 498 15.27 -1.31 25.90
N THR A 499 14.85 -1.99 24.83
CA THR A 499 15.72 -2.40 23.72
C THR A 499 15.52 -1.56 22.45
N SER A 500 14.51 -0.69 22.37
CA SER A 500 14.28 0.09 21.16
C SER A 500 15.39 1.10 20.90
N THR A 501 15.86 1.13 19.66
CA THR A 501 16.78 2.14 19.13
C THR A 501 16.04 3.29 18.44
N GLN A 502 14.73 3.18 18.22
CA GLN A 502 13.91 4.19 17.53
C GLN A 502 12.59 4.45 18.25
N PHE A 503 12.17 5.72 18.31
CA PHE A 503 10.89 6.13 18.89
C PHE A 503 10.44 7.43 18.21
N ALA A 504 9.17 7.46 17.80
CA ALA A 504 8.54 8.62 17.21
C ALA A 504 7.24 8.90 17.96
N CYS A 505 7.06 10.15 18.39
CA CYS A 505 5.84 10.66 18.99
C CYS A 505 5.57 12.09 18.50
N ALA A 506 5.57 12.28 17.18
CA ALA A 506 5.21 13.56 16.58
C ALA A 506 3.71 13.83 16.64
N LYS A 507 3.29 15.11 16.72
CA LYS A 507 1.87 15.55 16.64
C LYS A 507 0.98 15.13 17.81
N HIS A 508 1.54 14.96 19.01
CA HIS A 508 0.84 14.45 20.20
C HIS A 508 0.66 15.46 21.35
N SER A 509 1.02 16.74 21.14
CA SER A 509 0.97 17.81 22.16
C SER A 509 1.76 17.50 23.44
N LEU A 510 2.89 16.80 23.33
CA LEU A 510 3.82 16.62 24.46
C LEU A 510 4.36 17.97 24.95
N THR A 511 4.55 18.11 26.26
CA THR A 511 5.10 19.32 26.90
C THR A 511 6.35 19.01 27.74
N ASP A 512 6.29 17.94 28.53
CA ASP A 512 7.43 17.35 29.25
C ASP A 512 7.93 16.10 28.50
N ILE A 513 9.25 15.88 28.53
CA ILE A 513 9.95 14.73 27.94
C ILE A 513 10.97 14.10 28.89
N ALA A 514 11.13 14.62 30.12
CA ALA A 514 12.16 14.18 31.06
C ALA A 514 12.01 12.73 31.53
N ILE A 515 10.83 12.13 31.34
CA ILE A 515 10.56 10.72 31.62
C ILE A 515 11.11 9.76 30.55
N LEU A 516 11.32 10.22 29.30
CA LEU A 516 11.64 9.32 28.17
C LEU A 516 12.94 8.53 28.37
N LYS A 517 13.90 9.09 29.11
CA LYS A 517 15.16 8.45 29.50
C LYS A 517 15.01 7.15 30.28
N HIS A 518 13.90 6.99 31.00
CA HIS A 518 13.60 5.76 31.72
C HIS A 518 13.11 4.68 30.76
N TYR A 519 12.30 5.04 29.77
CA TYR A 519 11.70 4.07 28.85
C TYR A 519 12.62 3.69 27.68
N PHE A 520 13.46 4.60 27.18
CA PHE A 520 14.27 4.41 25.97
C PHE A 520 15.78 4.68 26.20
N PRO A 521 16.46 3.94 27.09
CA PRO A 521 17.86 4.19 27.44
C PRO A 521 18.87 3.88 26.31
N LYS A 522 18.45 3.17 25.25
CA LYS A 522 19.26 2.79 24.08
C LYS A 522 18.86 3.52 22.80
N ILE A 523 18.11 4.62 22.93
CA ILE A 523 17.58 5.36 21.78
C ILE A 523 18.71 5.91 20.89
N GLN A 524 18.58 5.71 19.58
CA GLN A 524 19.51 6.20 18.56
C GLN A 524 18.84 7.24 17.67
N ALA A 525 17.54 7.07 17.37
CA ALA A 525 16.71 8.06 16.69
C ALA A 525 15.45 8.40 17.51
N LEU A 526 15.21 9.69 17.74
CA LEU A 526 14.12 10.21 18.56
C LEU A 526 13.38 11.35 17.82
N ASP A 527 12.14 11.07 17.40
CA ASP A 527 11.26 12.07 16.77
C ASP A 527 10.19 12.57 17.75
N LEU A 528 10.21 13.88 18.00
CA LEU A 528 9.32 14.62 18.89
C LEU A 528 8.69 15.83 18.16
N SER A 529 8.63 15.81 16.82
CA SER A 529 8.20 16.94 16.00
C SER A 529 6.73 17.35 16.22
N ASP A 530 6.37 18.60 15.94
CA ASP A 530 5.00 19.13 16.02
C ASP A 530 4.31 18.89 17.39
N ASN A 531 5.05 19.11 18.48
CA ASN A 531 4.55 19.03 19.86
C ASN A 531 4.54 20.43 20.53
N GLN A 532 4.37 20.48 21.86
CA GLN A 532 4.30 21.70 22.68
C GLN A 532 5.46 21.75 23.68
N ILE A 533 6.63 21.20 23.33
CA ILE A 533 7.79 21.10 24.22
C ILE A 533 8.44 22.48 24.36
N THR A 534 8.66 22.92 25.62
CA THR A 534 9.33 24.18 26.01
C THR A 534 10.42 23.95 27.06
N ASP A 535 10.92 22.71 27.17
CA ASP A 535 12.06 22.34 28.03
C ASP A 535 12.71 21.08 27.43
N ILE A 536 13.92 21.23 26.91
CA ILE A 536 14.75 20.12 26.43
C ILE A 536 16.00 19.87 27.29
N SER A 537 16.07 20.46 28.49
CA SER A 537 17.20 20.29 29.42
C SER A 537 17.47 18.83 29.80
N SER A 538 16.45 17.97 29.70
CA SER A 538 16.55 16.53 29.93
C SER A 538 17.21 15.73 28.79
N LEU A 539 17.32 16.30 27.58
CA LEU A 539 18.02 15.69 26.44
C LEU A 539 19.53 15.79 26.64
N THR A 540 20.13 14.85 27.39
CA THR A 540 21.57 14.82 27.70
C THR A 540 22.20 13.46 27.43
N ALA A 541 23.50 13.42 27.17
CA ALA A 541 24.27 12.19 26.95
C ALA A 541 24.36 11.28 28.21
N GLN A 542 23.98 11.78 29.39
CA GLN A 542 23.78 10.94 30.58
C GLN A 542 22.44 10.19 30.52
N ASN A 543 21.41 10.81 29.93
CA ASN A 543 20.06 10.28 29.84
C ASN A 543 19.83 9.46 28.56
N PHE A 544 20.52 9.82 27.47
CA PHE A 544 20.42 9.23 26.13
C PHE A 544 21.82 9.11 25.49
N PRO A 545 22.66 8.17 25.95
CA PRO A 545 24.07 8.09 25.55
C PRO A 545 24.29 7.72 24.07
N ASP A 546 23.36 6.95 23.49
CA ASP A 546 23.45 6.42 22.13
C ASP A 546 22.80 7.32 21.06
N LEU A 547 22.11 8.40 21.47
CA LEU A 547 21.28 9.24 20.60
C LEU A 547 22.09 9.96 19.51
N ARG A 548 21.71 9.75 18.25
CA ARG A 548 22.35 10.32 17.03
C ARG A 548 21.41 11.19 16.22
N ASP A 549 20.15 10.80 16.12
CA ASP A 549 19.19 11.45 15.22
C ASP A 549 18.04 12.04 16.04
N LEU A 550 17.85 13.35 15.98
CA LEU A 550 16.91 14.09 16.83
C LEU A 550 16.05 15.04 15.99
N TYR A 551 14.73 14.89 16.11
CA TYR A 551 13.75 15.71 15.40
C TYR A 551 12.90 16.49 16.40
N LEU A 552 13.03 17.82 16.37
CA LEU A 552 12.38 18.77 17.28
C LEU A 552 11.55 19.84 16.54
N SER A 553 11.52 19.79 15.20
CA SER A 553 10.74 20.69 14.32
C SER A 553 9.33 20.95 14.84
N GLY A 554 8.85 22.20 14.72
CA GLY A 554 7.48 22.57 15.09
C GLY A 554 7.19 22.67 16.59
N ASN A 555 8.19 22.51 17.47
CA ASN A 555 8.03 22.77 18.90
C ASN A 555 8.27 24.25 19.27
N PRO A 556 7.57 24.80 20.27
CA PRO A 556 7.75 26.17 20.78
C PRO A 556 8.98 26.33 21.70
N LEU A 557 10.16 25.89 21.24
CA LEU A 557 11.44 26.02 21.94
C LEU A 557 11.98 27.46 21.85
N ASP A 558 12.73 27.90 22.86
CA ASP A 558 13.45 29.18 22.80
C ASP A 558 14.97 29.03 22.55
N ALA A 559 15.69 30.15 22.41
CA ALA A 559 17.13 30.13 22.15
C ALA A 559 17.95 29.59 23.34
N SER A 560 17.44 29.72 24.58
CA SER A 560 18.10 29.23 25.79
C SER A 560 18.00 27.71 25.91
N ASP A 561 16.83 27.12 25.59
CA ASP A 561 16.62 25.67 25.42
C ASP A 561 17.68 25.07 24.49
N LEU A 562 17.80 25.65 23.30
CA LEU A 562 18.68 25.17 22.24
C LEU A 562 20.17 25.42 22.55
N SER A 563 20.50 26.47 23.30
CA SER A 563 21.87 26.71 23.76
C SER A 563 22.44 25.56 24.60
N ALA A 564 21.58 24.85 25.34
CA ALA A 564 21.94 23.72 26.18
C ALA A 564 22.13 22.42 25.36
N LEU A 565 21.33 22.21 24.31
CA LEU A 565 21.35 21.01 23.47
C LEU A 565 22.77 20.71 22.95
N GLY A 566 23.50 21.74 22.50
CA GLY A 566 24.84 21.59 21.96
C GLY A 566 25.95 21.27 22.98
N VAL A 567 25.69 21.46 24.27
CA VAL A 567 26.54 20.99 25.37
C VAL A 567 26.11 19.59 25.81
N ASN A 568 24.80 19.35 25.83
CA ASN A 568 24.19 18.17 26.42
C ASN A 568 24.28 16.91 25.53
N LEU A 569 24.16 17.06 24.20
CA LEU A 569 24.21 15.95 23.23
C LEU A 569 25.30 16.17 22.15
N PRO A 570 26.59 16.20 22.52
CA PRO A 570 27.68 16.44 21.58
C PRO A 570 27.86 15.32 20.53
N SER A 571 27.17 14.19 20.70
CA SER A 571 27.21 12.96 19.88
C SER A 571 26.25 12.95 18.68
N LEU A 572 25.39 13.96 18.53
CA LEU A 572 24.38 14.01 17.45
C LEU A 572 25.01 14.04 16.06
N ASN A 573 24.31 13.40 15.13
CA ASN A 573 24.64 13.24 13.72
C ASN A 573 23.57 13.91 12.83
N THR A 574 22.29 13.74 13.19
CA THR A 574 21.14 14.28 12.47
C THR A 574 20.33 15.19 13.39
N LEU A 575 19.98 16.40 12.94
CA LEU A 575 19.21 17.37 13.72
C LEU A 575 18.21 18.13 12.83
N PHE A 576 16.93 18.06 13.18
CA PHE A 576 15.83 18.76 12.50
C PHE A 576 15.18 19.75 13.47
N ILE A 577 15.25 21.04 13.15
CA ILE A 577 14.64 22.13 13.93
C ILE A 577 14.00 23.14 12.96
N ASP A 578 12.92 22.72 12.30
CA ASP A 578 12.11 23.57 11.42
C ASP A 578 11.09 24.41 12.21
N ASN A 579 10.75 25.60 11.69
CA ASN A 579 9.70 26.50 12.21
C ASN A 579 9.92 27.03 13.64
N ALA A 580 11.13 26.96 14.18
CA ALA A 580 11.46 27.37 15.56
C ALA A 580 11.92 28.84 15.68
N GLN A 581 11.70 29.67 14.65
CA GLN A 581 12.01 31.10 14.60
C GLN A 581 13.50 31.46 14.81
N LEU A 582 14.42 30.52 14.56
CA LEU A 582 15.84 30.69 14.90
C LEU A 582 16.52 31.78 14.07
N ASP A 583 17.20 32.71 14.74
CA ASP A 583 18.06 33.71 14.12
C ASP A 583 19.55 33.32 14.22
N ASN A 584 20.42 34.18 13.68
CA ASN A 584 21.86 33.93 13.69
C ASN A 584 22.47 33.91 15.11
N ASN A 585 21.86 34.58 16.09
CA ASN A 585 22.29 34.48 17.50
C ASN A 585 21.92 33.11 18.08
N SER A 586 20.68 32.66 17.86
CA SER A 586 20.17 31.33 18.25
C SER A 586 21.04 30.21 17.70
N LEU A 587 21.53 30.34 16.46
CA LEU A 587 22.48 29.39 15.87
C LEU A 587 23.88 29.45 16.52
N MET A 588 24.41 30.64 16.86
CA MET A 588 25.68 30.77 17.59
C MET A 588 25.58 30.14 18.98
N ASP A 589 24.45 30.27 19.66
CA ASP A 589 24.21 29.63 20.95
C ASP A 589 24.08 28.10 20.82
N LEU A 590 23.42 27.60 19.78
CA LEU A 590 23.25 26.15 19.52
C LEU A 590 24.54 25.46 19.05
N PHE A 591 25.24 26.04 18.08
CA PHE A 591 26.43 25.46 17.41
C PHE A 591 27.77 25.98 17.94
N GLY A 592 27.76 26.98 18.82
CA GLY A 592 28.97 27.61 19.33
C GLY A 592 29.70 28.45 18.27
N THR A 593 30.95 28.79 18.55
CA THR A 593 31.83 29.52 17.63
C THR A 593 32.95 28.60 17.11
N ALA A 594 33.74 29.08 16.14
CA ALA A 594 34.92 28.34 15.65
C ALA A 594 35.94 27.99 16.76
N ASP A 595 36.08 28.85 17.78
CA ASP A 595 36.96 28.62 18.95
C ASP A 595 36.34 27.67 20.00
N ALA A 596 35.01 27.58 20.05
CA ALA A 596 34.26 26.77 21.01
C ALA A 596 33.09 26.02 20.34
N PRO A 597 33.36 25.08 19.40
CA PRO A 597 32.33 24.47 18.57
C PRO A 597 31.51 23.40 19.31
N LYS A 598 30.18 23.59 19.32
CA LYS A 598 29.17 22.61 19.78
C LYS A 598 28.74 21.73 18.59
N LEU A 599 28.07 20.61 18.87
CA LEU A 599 27.43 19.71 17.87
C LEU A 599 28.30 19.29 16.67
N ARG A 600 29.63 19.28 16.82
CA ARG A 600 30.63 19.10 15.74
C ARG A 600 30.51 17.81 14.91
N PHE A 601 29.71 16.83 15.31
CA PHE A 601 29.48 15.58 14.59
C PHE A 601 28.21 15.59 13.72
N VAL A 602 27.38 16.64 13.80
CA VAL A 602 26.19 16.78 12.94
C VAL A 602 26.63 16.86 11.48
N ASN A 603 26.15 15.92 10.66
CA ASN A 603 26.35 15.90 9.22
C ASN A 603 25.05 16.06 8.41
N TYR A 604 23.89 15.93 9.06
CA TYR A 604 22.57 16.17 8.47
C TYR A 604 21.82 17.19 9.32
N LEU A 605 21.66 18.41 8.79
CA LEU A 605 21.02 19.53 9.48
C LEU A 605 19.87 20.10 8.65
N VAL A 606 18.70 20.24 9.26
CA VAL A 606 17.49 20.79 8.64
C VAL A 606 16.93 21.91 9.53
N LEU A 607 16.85 23.11 8.96
CA LEU A 607 16.54 24.37 9.67
C LEU A 607 15.51 25.21 8.90
N ARG A 608 14.45 24.59 8.38
CA ARG A 608 13.50 25.29 7.48
C ARG A 608 12.64 26.30 8.21
N ASN A 609 12.20 27.33 7.50
CA ASN A 609 11.23 28.33 7.98
C ASN A 609 11.68 29.02 9.29
N ASN A 610 12.97 29.36 9.37
CA ASN A 610 13.58 30.10 10.47
C ASN A 610 13.93 31.53 10.01
N ALA A 611 14.59 32.32 10.87
CA ALA A 611 14.94 33.72 10.64
C ALA A 611 16.41 33.92 10.23
N ILE A 612 17.07 32.90 9.68
CA ILE A 612 18.51 32.88 9.42
C ILE A 612 18.87 33.83 8.26
N THR A 613 19.77 34.80 8.48
CA THR A 613 20.16 35.84 7.50
C THR A 613 21.50 35.57 6.82
N ASP A 614 22.41 34.83 7.46
CA ASP A 614 23.72 34.46 6.93
C ASP A 614 24.20 33.09 7.46
N LEU A 615 25.34 32.59 6.96
CA LEU A 615 25.86 31.26 7.30
C LEU A 615 26.98 31.25 8.36
N GLN A 616 27.42 32.40 8.89
CA GLN A 616 28.57 32.47 9.81
C GLN A 616 28.47 31.51 11.02
N PRO A 617 27.30 31.31 11.67
CA PRO A 617 27.17 30.38 12.80
C PRO A 617 27.39 28.89 12.46
N LEU A 618 27.46 28.53 11.18
CA LEU A 618 27.53 27.15 10.70
C LEU A 618 28.88 26.81 10.05
N LEU A 619 29.75 27.79 9.77
CA LEU A 619 30.95 27.58 8.95
C LEU A 619 32.01 26.67 9.59
N HIS A 620 32.00 26.47 10.91
CA HIS A 620 32.90 25.53 11.59
C HIS A 620 32.42 24.06 11.56
N LEU A 621 31.21 23.78 11.05
CA LEU A 621 30.61 22.44 11.01
C LEU A 621 31.17 21.59 9.85
N SER A 622 32.48 21.34 9.87
CA SER A 622 33.25 20.66 8.81
C SER A 622 32.83 19.21 8.47
N ASN A 623 32.00 18.58 9.30
CA ASN A 623 31.40 17.27 9.02
C ASN A 623 30.12 17.34 8.16
N MET A 624 29.58 18.54 7.90
CA MET A 624 28.30 18.70 7.19
C MET A 624 28.29 18.03 5.81
N ALA A 625 27.27 17.21 5.56
CA ALA A 625 27.06 16.42 4.34
C ALA A 625 25.71 16.71 3.67
N ILE A 626 24.67 17.01 4.46
CA ILE A 626 23.33 17.44 4.02
C ILE A 626 22.93 18.65 4.85
N LEU A 627 22.67 19.78 4.19
CA LEU A 627 22.21 21.01 4.83
C LEU A 627 20.95 21.54 4.14
N ASN A 628 19.86 21.67 4.88
CA ASN A 628 18.63 22.29 4.39
C ASN A 628 18.30 23.56 5.19
N LEU A 629 18.17 24.66 4.45
CA LEU A 629 17.90 26.02 4.95
C LEU A 629 16.70 26.65 4.23
N ASP A 630 15.76 25.86 3.70
CA ASP A 630 14.62 26.38 2.93
C ASP A 630 13.77 27.37 3.76
N GLY A 631 13.21 28.40 3.13
CA GLY A 631 12.29 29.35 3.79
C GLY A 631 12.97 30.30 4.80
N ASN A 632 14.27 30.54 4.67
CA ASN A 632 15.04 31.48 5.50
C ASN A 632 15.25 32.84 4.81
N LEU A 633 16.08 33.70 5.40
CA LEU A 633 16.31 35.08 4.96
C LEU A 633 17.69 35.30 4.31
N LEU A 634 18.38 34.22 3.90
CA LEU A 634 19.75 34.25 3.39
C LEU A 634 19.89 35.11 2.13
N THR A 635 20.83 36.05 2.13
CA THR A 635 21.16 36.92 0.99
C THR A 635 22.43 36.52 0.24
N ASP A 636 23.36 35.83 0.91
CA ASP A 636 24.57 35.24 0.32
C ASP A 636 24.89 33.87 0.95
N VAL A 637 25.56 33.01 0.17
CA VAL A 637 26.11 31.70 0.57
C VAL A 637 27.56 31.47 0.12
N ALA A 638 28.20 32.45 -0.55
CA ALA A 638 29.54 32.32 -1.11
C ALA A 638 30.62 31.98 -0.07
N ALA A 639 30.37 32.29 1.21
CA ALA A 639 31.20 31.88 2.34
C ALA A 639 31.49 30.37 2.40
N LEU A 640 30.57 29.51 1.92
CA LEU A 640 30.78 28.05 1.85
C LEU A 640 31.89 27.64 0.85
N SER A 641 32.25 28.51 -0.10
CA SER A 641 33.24 28.26 -1.13
C SER A 641 34.13 29.50 -1.33
N PRO A 642 35.00 29.84 -0.35
CA PRO A 642 35.81 31.06 -0.39
C PRO A 642 36.63 31.14 -1.69
N PRO A 643 36.73 32.32 -2.34
CA PRO A 643 37.31 32.45 -3.68
C PRO A 643 38.82 32.21 -3.72
N ASP A 644 39.52 32.44 -2.60
CA ASP A 644 40.93 32.09 -2.44
C ASP A 644 41.11 30.56 -2.31
N PRO A 645 41.89 29.91 -3.20
CA PRO A 645 42.17 28.48 -3.12
C PRO A 645 42.94 28.03 -1.87
N ALA A 646 43.70 28.92 -1.21
CA ALA A 646 44.47 28.60 -0.01
C ALA A 646 43.60 28.56 1.26
N SER A 647 42.54 29.35 1.31
CA SER A 647 41.53 29.33 2.37
C SER A 647 40.84 27.96 2.45
N ALA A 648 40.75 27.39 3.64
CA ALA A 648 40.07 26.11 3.88
C ALA A 648 38.58 26.19 3.50
N LEU A 649 38.00 25.05 3.11
CA LEU A 649 36.56 24.95 2.88
C LEU A 649 35.82 24.73 4.22
N PRO A 650 34.79 25.54 4.54
CA PRO A 650 33.95 25.35 5.73
C PRO A 650 33.33 23.96 5.85
N MET A 651 32.70 23.49 4.77
CA MET A 651 31.95 22.22 4.73
C MET A 651 32.47 21.34 3.56
N PRO A 652 33.68 20.76 3.66
CA PRO A 652 34.32 20.03 2.57
C PRO A 652 33.63 18.70 2.22
N ASN A 653 32.64 18.29 3.01
CA ASN A 653 31.84 17.08 2.82
C ASN A 653 30.44 17.36 2.26
N LEU A 654 30.05 18.63 2.08
CA LEU A 654 28.69 19.00 1.70
C LEU A 654 28.32 18.44 0.33
N SER A 655 27.26 17.62 0.32
CA SER A 655 26.86 16.80 -0.83
C SER A 655 25.43 17.10 -1.30
N GLN A 656 24.56 17.53 -0.39
CA GLN A 656 23.23 18.07 -0.65
C GLN A 656 23.07 19.43 0.05
N LEU A 657 22.56 20.43 -0.67
CA LEU A 657 22.31 21.77 -0.14
C LEU A 657 20.93 22.29 -0.58
N SER A 658 20.02 22.51 0.35
CA SER A 658 18.69 23.09 0.07
C SER A 658 18.63 24.54 0.53
N LEU A 659 18.23 25.43 -0.37
CA LEU A 659 18.21 26.90 -0.21
C LEU A 659 16.91 27.49 -0.79
N ASP A 660 15.83 26.71 -0.89
CA ASP A 660 14.57 27.15 -1.47
C ASP A 660 14.01 28.35 -0.69
N GLN A 661 13.17 29.17 -1.31
CA GLN A 661 12.38 30.22 -0.64
C GLN A 661 13.20 31.30 0.12
N ASN A 662 14.50 31.44 -0.17
CA ASN A 662 15.42 32.42 0.43
C ASN A 662 15.49 33.75 -0.35
N LYS A 663 16.45 34.63 -0.03
CA LYS A 663 16.67 35.96 -0.63
C LYS A 663 17.90 36.05 -1.56
N LEU A 664 18.41 34.93 -2.05
CA LEU A 664 19.66 34.88 -2.80
C LEU A 664 19.53 35.55 -4.17
N LYS A 665 20.50 36.37 -4.55
CA LYS A 665 20.58 37.01 -5.89
C LYS A 665 21.53 36.28 -6.84
N ALA A 666 22.44 35.47 -6.29
CA ALA A 666 23.38 34.62 -7.00
C ALA A 666 23.82 33.45 -6.09
N ILE A 667 24.38 32.38 -6.67
CA ILE A 667 25.02 31.28 -5.93
C ILE A 667 26.36 30.97 -6.61
N THR A 668 27.45 31.05 -5.84
CA THR A 668 28.82 30.80 -6.31
C THR A 668 29.52 29.84 -5.36
N LEU A 669 29.51 28.55 -5.71
CA LEU A 669 30.02 27.44 -4.92
C LEU A 669 31.06 26.56 -5.67
N PRO A 670 31.98 27.11 -6.49
CA PRO A 670 32.82 26.34 -7.42
C PRO A 670 33.79 25.34 -6.77
N ARG A 671 34.01 25.39 -5.45
CA ARG A 671 34.96 24.51 -4.74
C ARG A 671 34.31 23.34 -4.01
N LEU A 672 32.98 23.25 -3.92
CA LEU A 672 32.27 22.17 -3.21
C LEU A 672 32.18 20.88 -4.05
N THR A 673 33.31 20.24 -4.35
CA THR A 673 33.43 19.14 -5.34
C THR A 673 32.64 17.86 -5.00
N LYS A 674 32.08 17.73 -3.80
CA LYS A 674 31.18 16.63 -3.40
C LYS A 674 29.69 16.94 -3.57
N LEU A 675 29.35 18.19 -3.88
CA LEU A 675 27.97 18.61 -4.12
C LEU A 675 27.44 17.88 -5.36
N TYR A 676 26.26 17.26 -5.23
CA TYR A 676 25.51 16.67 -6.34
C TYR A 676 24.03 17.10 -6.34
N PHE A 677 23.47 17.44 -5.18
CA PHE A 677 22.13 18.01 -5.05
C PHE A 677 22.19 19.46 -4.57
N LEU A 678 21.41 20.32 -5.23
CA LEU A 678 21.14 21.69 -4.83
C LEU A 678 19.62 21.94 -4.97
N GLN A 679 19.03 22.83 -4.17
CA GLN A 679 17.70 23.38 -4.44
C GLN A 679 17.74 24.91 -4.37
N PRO A 680 17.81 25.61 -5.51
CA PRO A 680 17.90 27.07 -5.57
C PRO A 680 16.57 27.72 -6.05
N SER A 681 15.45 27.00 -6.01
CA SER A 681 14.13 27.54 -6.36
C SER A 681 13.72 28.70 -5.43
N HIS A 682 12.71 29.47 -5.83
CA HIS A 682 12.14 30.59 -5.07
C HIS A 682 13.20 31.49 -4.39
N ASN A 683 14.17 31.93 -5.18
CA ASN A 683 15.11 33.01 -4.84
C ASN A 683 14.97 34.11 -5.91
N CYS A 684 15.95 35.00 -6.07
CA CYS A 684 15.99 36.01 -7.14
C CYS A 684 17.23 35.84 -8.02
N ILE A 685 17.57 34.59 -8.35
CA ILE A 685 18.83 34.21 -9.01
C ILE A 685 18.72 34.43 -10.52
N ALA A 686 19.31 35.52 -11.01
CA ALA A 686 19.24 35.90 -12.43
C ALA A 686 20.20 35.13 -13.36
N VAL A 687 21.23 34.47 -12.81
CA VAL A 687 22.29 33.76 -13.54
C VAL A 687 22.45 32.36 -12.97
N MET A 688 22.74 31.37 -13.82
CA MET A 688 22.89 29.97 -13.39
C MET A 688 23.93 29.83 -12.26
N PRO A 689 23.60 29.12 -11.16
CA PRO A 689 24.53 28.86 -10.06
C PRO A 689 25.89 28.35 -10.55
N THR A 690 26.97 28.97 -10.08
CA THR A 690 28.34 28.54 -10.40
C THR A 690 28.73 27.41 -9.44
N VAL A 691 28.60 26.17 -9.90
CA VAL A 691 28.79 24.93 -9.13
C VAL A 691 29.73 23.96 -9.88
N PRO A 692 30.32 22.95 -9.21
CA PRO A 692 31.16 21.95 -9.87
C PRO A 692 30.37 21.08 -10.86
N ALA A 693 31.09 20.49 -11.83
CA ALA A 693 30.49 19.68 -12.90
C ALA A 693 29.69 18.45 -12.40
N SER A 694 29.96 17.95 -11.20
CA SER A 694 29.18 16.89 -10.53
C SER A 694 27.70 17.24 -10.31
N VAL A 695 27.38 18.55 -10.26
CA VAL A 695 26.00 19.06 -10.18
C VAL A 695 25.41 19.29 -11.59
N ALA A 696 26.26 19.42 -12.62
CA ALA A 696 25.86 19.82 -13.96
C ALA A 696 25.28 18.68 -14.81
N ASP A 697 25.58 17.42 -14.52
CA ASP A 697 25.05 16.28 -15.31
C ASP A 697 23.52 16.06 -15.13
N PHE A 698 22.89 16.68 -14.11
CA PHE A 698 21.44 16.75 -13.95
C PHE A 698 20.75 17.84 -14.81
N ALA A 699 21.49 18.55 -15.67
CA ALA A 699 21.02 19.78 -16.35
C ALA A 699 19.88 19.62 -17.38
N THR A 700 19.43 18.40 -17.70
CA THR A 700 18.33 18.14 -18.65
C THR A 700 16.96 18.49 -18.07
N ASN A 701 16.63 18.03 -16.86
CA ASN A 701 15.33 18.28 -16.22
C ASN A 701 15.34 19.55 -15.35
N TRP A 702 16.51 19.96 -14.85
CA TRP A 702 16.62 20.99 -13.82
C TRP A 702 16.54 22.42 -14.38
N ASN A 703 17.00 22.63 -15.63
CA ASN A 703 17.19 23.95 -16.23
C ASN A 703 15.89 24.77 -16.40
N THR A 704 14.75 24.11 -16.55
CA THR A 704 13.43 24.75 -16.61
C THR A 704 12.85 25.00 -15.23
N TYR A 705 12.93 24.02 -14.31
CA TYR A 705 12.29 24.08 -13.00
C TYR A 705 12.79 25.26 -12.16
N TRP A 706 14.11 25.36 -11.90
CA TRP A 706 14.60 26.41 -10.99
C TRP A 706 14.47 27.81 -11.60
N LYS A 707 14.59 27.95 -12.93
CA LYS A 707 14.44 29.22 -13.66
C LYS A 707 13.00 29.71 -13.70
N GLY A 708 12.04 28.81 -13.90
CA GLY A 708 10.60 29.14 -13.86
C GLY A 708 10.13 29.58 -12.49
N ASN A 709 10.81 29.10 -11.43
CA ASN A 709 10.44 29.31 -10.04
C ASN A 709 11.26 30.42 -9.32
N GLN A 710 11.92 31.33 -10.04
CA GLN A 710 12.56 32.51 -9.42
C GLN A 710 11.56 33.67 -9.25
N ARG A 711 11.67 34.41 -8.14
CA ARG A 711 10.99 35.70 -7.94
C ARG A 711 11.77 36.82 -8.64
N ALA A 712 11.06 37.90 -8.97
CA ALA A 712 11.68 39.16 -9.33
C ALA A 712 12.26 39.86 -8.09
N LEU A 713 13.27 40.71 -8.31
CA LEU A 713 13.67 41.71 -7.32
C LEU A 713 12.56 42.75 -7.15
N ASP A 714 12.48 43.36 -5.97
CA ASP A 714 11.56 44.46 -5.68
C ASP A 714 12.07 45.81 -6.23
N ASN A 715 11.27 46.87 -6.02
CA ASN A 715 11.57 48.23 -6.49
C ASN A 715 12.83 48.86 -5.85
N THR A 716 13.43 48.23 -4.84
CA THR A 716 14.70 48.65 -4.23
C THR A 716 15.90 47.86 -4.75
N GLY A 717 15.67 46.82 -5.57
CA GLY A 717 16.70 45.89 -6.03
C GLY A 717 16.99 44.77 -5.04
N GLU A 718 16.15 44.58 -4.02
CA GLU A 718 16.26 43.49 -3.06
C GLU A 718 15.41 42.28 -3.43
N CYS A 719 15.78 41.11 -2.92
CA CYS A 719 14.95 39.93 -3.08
C CYS A 719 13.89 39.92 -1.96
N PRO A 720 12.59 40.02 -2.29
CA PRO A 720 11.53 40.07 -1.27
C PRO A 720 11.49 38.76 -0.47
N VAL A 721 11.03 38.83 0.78
CA VAL A 721 10.72 37.64 1.59
C VAL A 721 9.77 36.74 0.81
N TYR A 722 9.98 35.42 0.83
CA TYR A 722 9.04 34.49 0.22
C TYR A 722 7.68 34.54 0.94
N GLN A 723 6.61 34.52 0.15
CA GLN A 723 5.24 34.33 0.64
C GLN A 723 4.67 33.13 -0.15
N PRO A 724 4.20 32.07 0.55
CA PRO A 724 3.62 30.88 -0.08
C PRO A 724 2.35 31.14 -0.90
#